data_AF-A0A9E3FKE6-F1
#
_entry.id   AF-A0A9E3FKE6-F1
#
_cell.length_a   1.000
_cell.length_b   1.000
_cell.length_c   1.000
_cell.angle_alpha   90.00
_cell.angle_beta   90.00
_cell.angle_gamma   90.00
#
_symmetry.space_group_name_H-M   'P 1'
#
loop_
_entity.id
_entity.type
_entity.pdbx_description
1 polymer ?
#
loop_
_entity_poly.entity_id
_entity_poly.type
_entity_poly.pdbx_seq_one_letter_code
_entity_poly.pdbx_strand_id
1 'polypeptide(L)'
;MNLIQILGLAAGAAWTSGINLYATVAVLGLLEHFKLVRLPGGLHALDNWWIIGVAVGLYCVEFFADKVPYVDTVWDAVHTFIRVPAGAVLAYAATNELDPTVQVLAFLLGGGVALSSHGTKATVRAAANLSPEPVSNWVLSVVEDVVAIGGAVLSVVAPLVALFFVAAFLVLFFWLMPKVFGRIRKMLAAARDFFTGRGRDGVRAALLLALAGASSLTSPARASARPSFVTVKGHQLYLKDKPYYYVGANYWYGSLLGLMKDERRGAERLRRELDFLKANGVTNLRLLAGAEGAGLINGVRRVGPPLQPAQGEFDESVLDGLDLVLYEMGKRGLKAVVFLSNNWEWSGGFQQYLIWNGKVPEEMWTRKLNWDEQRDVVSQFYGCAPCTAAYAKQVNFLLDRVNRYSKRKYAEDPAIMAWELANEPRPMRPAAAEAYRRWVADAAAMIKSKDRNHLVVVGHEGRMGTDDLKLFEEIHDDPNIDYLTIHIWPKNWGWFKGEEVAADYAGVVEKTLAYVEEHLRVAEKLGKPLVLEEFGLPRDGHSFDPAAPTTLRDGLYAKVFDVLTRQAAAGGHVAGANFWAFGGGARPVKGQTFWKEGDDYTGDPPMEEQGLNSVFDSDLSTWKIIKSTGKDLEKSRKRKG
;
A
#
# COMPACT_ATOMS: atom_id res chain seq x y z
N MET A 1 49.86 -19.48 -20.81
CA MET A 1 48.93 -18.40 -21.22
C MET A 1 49.72 -17.40 -22.06
N ASN A 2 49.11 -16.78 -23.08
CA ASN A 2 49.75 -15.67 -23.79
C ASN A 2 49.61 -14.35 -22.99
N LEU A 3 50.30 -13.29 -23.42
CA LEU A 3 50.31 -11.99 -22.72
C LEU A 3 48.90 -11.45 -22.43
N ILE A 4 48.01 -11.45 -23.42
CA ILE A 4 46.66 -10.89 -23.28
C ILE A 4 45.83 -11.73 -22.30
N GLN A 5 46.02 -13.06 -22.29
CA GLN A 5 45.36 -13.94 -21.32
C GLN A 5 45.86 -13.68 -19.89
N ILE A 6 47.16 -13.46 -19.69
CA ILE A 6 47.72 -13.13 -18.37
C ILE A 6 47.14 -11.81 -17.87
N LEU A 7 47.07 -10.79 -18.74
CA LEU A 7 46.47 -9.50 -18.42
C LEU A 7 44.96 -9.62 -18.13
N GLY A 8 44.25 -10.49 -18.84
CA GLY A 8 42.83 -10.77 -18.59
C GLY A 8 42.58 -11.42 -17.23
N LEU A 9 43.43 -12.36 -16.83
CA LEU A 9 43.40 -12.95 -15.50
C LEU A 9 43.74 -11.92 -14.43
N ALA A 10 44.82 -11.16 -14.62
CA ALA A 10 45.25 -10.13 -13.68
C ALA A 10 44.15 -9.08 -13.42
N ALA A 11 43.52 -8.59 -14.49
CA ALA A 11 42.42 -7.64 -14.42
C ALA A 11 41.16 -8.26 -13.79
N GLY A 12 40.82 -9.50 -14.15
CA GLY A 12 39.69 -10.23 -13.59
C GLY A 12 39.83 -10.49 -12.09
N ALA A 13 40.99 -11.00 -11.66
CA ALA A 13 41.29 -11.27 -10.25
C ALA A 13 41.32 -9.98 -9.42
N ALA A 14 41.88 -8.88 -9.96
CA ALA A 14 41.82 -7.58 -9.32
C ALA A 14 40.38 -7.06 -9.17
N TRP A 15 39.56 -7.22 -10.22
CA TRP A 15 38.16 -6.81 -10.22
C TRP A 15 37.33 -7.56 -9.18
N THR A 16 37.42 -8.90 -9.15
CA THR A 16 36.69 -9.71 -8.17
C THR A 16 37.24 -9.54 -6.76
N SER A 17 38.53 -9.25 -6.60
CA SER A 17 39.13 -8.93 -5.29
C SER A 17 38.46 -7.71 -4.65
N GLY A 18 38.16 -6.67 -5.43
CA GLY A 18 37.45 -5.49 -4.92
C GLY A 18 36.01 -5.79 -4.46
N ILE A 19 35.38 -6.81 -5.03
CA ILE A 19 34.04 -7.28 -4.64
C ILE A 19 34.14 -8.15 -3.36
N ASN A 20 34.91 -9.24 -3.44
CA ASN A 20 35.19 -10.16 -2.36
C ASN A 20 36.58 -10.83 -2.57
N LEU A 21 37.58 -10.32 -1.84
CA LEU A 21 38.97 -10.81 -1.89
C LEU A 21 39.07 -12.27 -1.47
N TYR A 22 38.39 -12.64 -0.40
CA TYR A 22 38.52 -13.96 0.21
C TYR A 22 37.95 -15.04 -0.68
N ALA A 23 36.79 -14.80 -1.29
CA ALA A 23 36.24 -15.67 -2.32
C ALA A 23 37.20 -15.79 -3.51
N THR A 24 37.76 -14.67 -3.98
CA THR A 24 38.70 -14.66 -5.12
C THR A 24 39.93 -15.52 -4.85
N VAL A 25 40.59 -15.32 -3.70
CA VAL A 25 41.79 -16.08 -3.32
C VAL A 25 41.47 -17.56 -3.10
N ALA A 26 40.37 -17.86 -2.41
CA ALA A 26 39.94 -19.25 -2.19
C ALA A 26 39.67 -19.98 -3.51
N VAL A 27 38.93 -19.35 -4.44
CA VAL A 27 38.62 -19.94 -5.75
C VAL A 27 39.89 -20.17 -6.57
N LEU A 28 40.75 -19.15 -6.70
CA LEU A 28 41.99 -19.30 -7.47
C LEU A 28 42.90 -20.38 -6.86
N GLY A 29 43.06 -20.38 -5.53
CA GLY A 29 43.86 -21.38 -4.83
C GLY A 29 43.33 -22.80 -4.99
N LEU A 30 42.01 -23.01 -4.85
CA LEU A 30 41.38 -24.32 -5.05
C LEU A 30 41.53 -24.81 -6.50
N LEU A 31 41.38 -23.93 -7.49
CA LEU A 31 41.55 -24.29 -8.90
C LEU A 31 42.99 -24.73 -9.22
N GLU A 32 44.00 -24.05 -8.65
CA GLU A 32 45.42 -24.43 -8.78
C GLU A 32 45.74 -25.70 -8.00
N HIS A 33 45.19 -25.85 -6.79
CA HIS A 33 45.45 -26.99 -5.92
C HIS A 33 44.96 -28.30 -6.52
N PHE A 34 43.72 -28.30 -7.00
CA PHE A 34 43.13 -29.45 -7.69
C PHE A 34 43.60 -29.61 -9.14
N LYS A 35 44.58 -28.82 -9.58
CA LYS A 35 45.16 -28.86 -10.93
C LYS A 35 44.11 -28.73 -12.04
N LEU A 36 43.01 -28.02 -11.74
CA LEU A 36 41.95 -27.70 -12.69
C LEU A 36 42.41 -26.62 -13.68
N VAL A 37 43.31 -25.75 -13.22
CA VAL A 37 43.99 -24.73 -14.02
C VAL A 37 45.45 -24.63 -13.58
N ARG A 38 46.27 -23.97 -14.39
CA ARG A 38 47.63 -23.58 -14.03
C ARG A 38 47.73 -22.06 -14.05
N LEU A 39 47.75 -21.45 -12.87
CA LEU A 39 47.87 -20.01 -12.67
C LEU A 39 49.25 -19.51 -13.14
N PRO A 40 49.37 -18.26 -13.62
CA PRO A 40 50.65 -17.72 -14.09
C PRO A 40 51.46 -17.06 -12.96
N GLY A 41 52.79 -17.04 -13.13
CA GLY A 41 53.70 -16.25 -12.29
C GLY A 41 53.63 -16.57 -10.80
N GLY A 42 53.60 -15.54 -9.97
CA GLY A 42 53.58 -15.67 -8.52
C GLY A 42 52.28 -16.22 -7.93
N LEU A 43 51.22 -16.38 -8.74
CA LEU A 43 49.93 -16.89 -8.25
C LEU A 43 49.96 -18.39 -7.91
N HIS A 44 50.97 -19.15 -8.35
CA HIS A 44 51.18 -20.54 -7.92
C HIS A 44 51.26 -20.70 -6.39
N ALA A 45 51.65 -19.65 -5.67
CA ALA A 45 51.69 -19.66 -4.22
C ALA A 45 50.31 -19.89 -3.58
N LEU A 46 49.20 -19.61 -4.29
CA LEU A 46 47.83 -19.79 -3.80
C LEU A 46 47.43 -21.27 -3.63
N ASP A 47 48.22 -22.22 -4.15
CA ASP A 47 48.06 -23.67 -3.95
C ASP A 47 48.20 -24.08 -2.46
N ASN A 48 48.77 -23.22 -1.61
CA ASN A 48 49.03 -23.55 -0.20
C ASN A 48 47.73 -23.64 0.63
N TRP A 49 47.51 -24.80 1.28
CA TRP A 49 46.35 -25.05 2.14
C TRP A 49 46.14 -24.03 3.28
N TRP A 50 47.20 -23.42 3.81
CA TRP A 50 47.04 -22.35 4.80
C TRP A 50 46.44 -21.08 4.20
N ILE A 51 46.85 -20.71 2.99
CA ILE A 51 46.29 -19.56 2.26
C ILE A 51 44.82 -19.84 1.92
N ILE A 52 44.53 -21.02 1.37
CA ILE A 52 43.16 -21.44 1.04
C ILE A 52 42.29 -21.46 2.30
N GLY A 53 42.76 -22.07 3.40
CA GLY A 53 42.02 -22.18 4.65
C GLY A 53 41.69 -20.81 5.26
N VAL A 54 42.65 -19.89 5.31
CA VAL A 54 42.42 -18.52 5.78
C VAL A 54 41.43 -17.78 4.88
N ALA A 55 41.57 -17.91 3.56
CA ALA A 55 40.66 -17.29 2.61
C ALA A 55 39.23 -17.83 2.75
N VAL A 56 39.04 -19.14 2.87
CA VAL A 56 37.71 -19.74 3.08
C VAL A 56 37.11 -19.30 4.43
N GLY A 57 37.91 -19.28 5.50
CA GLY A 57 37.44 -18.82 6.82
C GLY A 57 36.98 -17.37 6.82
N LEU A 58 37.78 -16.47 6.23
CA LEU A 58 37.43 -15.05 6.12
C LEU A 58 36.27 -14.81 5.14
N TYR A 59 36.15 -15.62 4.09
CA TYR A 59 34.97 -15.61 3.23
C TYR A 59 33.70 -15.98 4.00
N CYS A 60 33.74 -17.01 4.84
CA CYS A 60 32.59 -17.37 5.68
C CYS A 60 32.20 -16.22 6.62
N VAL A 61 33.18 -15.54 7.23
CA VAL A 61 32.91 -14.37 8.08
C VAL A 61 32.26 -13.25 7.27
N GLU A 62 32.82 -12.91 6.11
CA GLU A 62 32.25 -11.91 5.18
C GLU A 62 30.82 -12.28 4.76
N PHE A 63 30.58 -13.53 4.40
CA PHE A 63 29.27 -14.02 3.99
C PHE A 63 28.19 -13.76 5.04
N PHE A 64 28.50 -13.91 6.33
CA PHE A 64 27.56 -13.60 7.40
C PHE A 64 27.51 -12.12 7.74
N ALA A 65 28.66 -11.43 7.74
CA ALA A 65 28.74 -9.99 8.00
C ALA A 65 27.90 -9.19 6.99
N ASP A 66 27.95 -9.55 5.71
CA ASP A 66 27.25 -8.90 4.60
C ASP A 66 25.72 -9.02 4.67
N LYS A 67 25.18 -9.86 5.57
CA LYS A 67 23.73 -10.07 5.79
C LYS A 67 23.17 -9.23 6.94
N VAL A 68 24.03 -8.61 7.75
CA VAL A 68 23.64 -7.77 8.87
C VAL A 68 23.82 -6.30 8.47
N PRO A 69 22.74 -5.49 8.39
CA PRO A 69 22.85 -4.08 8.04
C PRO A 69 23.83 -3.34 8.95
N TYR A 70 24.57 -2.38 8.39
CA TYR A 70 25.62 -1.59 9.04
C TYR A 70 26.90 -2.35 9.39
N VAL A 71 26.82 -3.64 9.75
CA VAL A 71 28.00 -4.49 9.90
C VAL A 71 28.71 -4.65 8.56
N ASP A 72 27.95 -4.82 7.49
CA ASP A 72 28.43 -4.83 6.09
C ASP A 72 29.24 -3.55 5.75
N THR A 73 28.76 -2.39 6.17
CA THR A 73 29.38 -1.09 5.89
C THR A 73 30.68 -0.93 6.67
N VAL A 74 30.70 -1.33 7.94
CA VAL A 74 31.93 -1.34 8.75
C VAL A 74 32.94 -2.32 8.18
N TRP A 75 32.48 -3.51 7.77
CA TRP A 75 33.30 -4.52 7.11
C TRP A 75 33.94 -3.94 5.85
N ASP A 76 33.14 -3.38 4.93
CA ASP A 76 33.65 -2.78 3.69
C ASP A 76 34.62 -1.61 3.93
N ALA A 77 34.38 -0.77 4.94
CA ALA A 77 35.26 0.34 5.29
C ALA A 77 36.66 -0.13 5.73
N VAL A 78 36.74 -1.17 6.56
CA VAL A 78 38.02 -1.80 6.92
C VAL A 78 38.66 -2.43 5.67
N HIS A 79 37.86 -3.09 4.85
CA HIS A 79 38.32 -3.82 3.68
C HIS A 79 38.71 -2.94 2.50
N THR A 80 38.40 -1.64 2.50
CA THR A 80 38.99 -0.67 1.56
C THR A 80 40.53 -0.71 1.61
N PHE A 81 41.10 -0.86 2.81
CA PHE A 81 42.55 -0.90 3.02
C PHE A 81 43.16 -2.30 2.81
N ILE A 82 42.34 -3.33 2.62
CA ILE A 82 42.78 -4.72 2.48
C ILE A 82 42.59 -5.19 1.04
N ARG A 83 41.36 -5.09 0.50
CA ARG A 83 40.98 -5.61 -0.82
C ARG A 83 41.67 -4.89 -1.96
N VAL A 84 41.80 -3.56 -1.88
CA VAL A 84 42.39 -2.76 -2.96
C VAL A 84 43.90 -3.06 -3.13
N PRO A 85 44.72 -3.00 -2.06
CA PRO A 85 46.11 -3.44 -2.15
C PRO A 85 46.24 -4.92 -2.54
N ALA A 86 45.40 -5.81 -2.01
CA ALA A 86 45.44 -7.22 -2.36
C ALA A 86 45.11 -7.46 -3.84
N GLY A 87 44.16 -6.74 -4.43
CA GLY A 87 43.87 -6.79 -5.86
C GLY A 87 45.05 -6.33 -6.72
N ALA A 88 45.76 -5.29 -6.29
CA ALA A 88 47.00 -4.85 -6.94
C ALA A 88 48.11 -5.92 -6.87
N VAL A 89 48.27 -6.55 -5.70
CA VAL A 89 49.23 -7.65 -5.50
C VAL A 89 48.87 -8.87 -6.34
N LEU A 90 47.59 -9.24 -6.45
CA LEU A 90 47.15 -10.35 -7.32
C LEU A 90 47.47 -10.08 -8.79
N ALA A 91 47.24 -8.86 -9.27
CA ALA A 91 47.59 -8.48 -10.63
C ALA A 91 49.10 -8.50 -10.87
N TYR A 92 49.89 -7.98 -9.93
CA TYR A 92 51.35 -8.04 -9.98
C TYR A 92 51.87 -9.48 -10.01
N ALA A 93 51.37 -10.33 -9.11
CA ALA A 93 51.73 -11.73 -9.00
C ALA A 93 51.41 -12.50 -10.29
N ALA A 94 50.25 -12.24 -10.91
CA ALA A 94 49.89 -12.86 -12.20
C ALA A 94 50.91 -12.56 -13.31
N THR A 95 51.56 -11.39 -13.26
CA THR A 95 52.50 -10.91 -14.27
C THR A 95 53.97 -11.10 -13.94
N ASN A 96 54.31 -11.82 -12.85
CA ASN A 96 55.68 -11.90 -12.32
C ASN A 96 56.76 -12.40 -13.30
N GLU A 97 56.36 -13.15 -14.34
CA GLU A 97 57.24 -13.65 -15.40
C GLU A 97 57.43 -12.67 -16.59
N LEU A 98 56.70 -11.55 -16.60
CA LEU A 98 56.76 -10.53 -17.64
C LEU A 98 57.82 -9.46 -17.32
N ASP A 99 58.09 -8.58 -18.29
CA ASP A 99 59.00 -7.45 -18.10
C ASP A 99 58.62 -6.63 -16.84
N PRO A 100 59.59 -6.20 -16.00
CA PRO A 100 59.31 -5.45 -14.78
C PRO A 100 58.41 -4.23 -14.98
N THR A 101 58.48 -3.58 -16.14
CA THR A 101 57.60 -2.46 -16.50
C THR A 101 56.14 -2.90 -16.56
N VAL A 102 55.86 -4.06 -17.14
CA VAL A 102 54.51 -4.64 -17.24
C VAL A 102 54.00 -5.01 -15.85
N GLN A 103 54.87 -5.51 -14.96
CA GLN A 103 54.48 -5.86 -13.59
C GLN A 103 54.03 -4.62 -12.80
N VAL A 104 54.80 -3.53 -12.89
CA VAL A 104 54.44 -2.27 -12.23
C VAL A 104 53.13 -1.71 -12.80
N LEU A 105 52.94 -1.76 -14.12
CA LEU A 105 51.69 -1.35 -14.75
C LEU A 105 50.51 -2.21 -14.29
N ALA A 106 50.69 -3.54 -14.20
CA ALA A 106 49.66 -4.45 -13.73
C ALA A 106 49.30 -4.20 -12.26
N PHE A 107 50.27 -3.88 -11.41
CA PHE A 107 50.02 -3.49 -10.02
C PHE A 107 49.16 -2.21 -9.94
N LEU A 108 49.56 -1.15 -10.65
CA LEU A 108 48.86 0.14 -10.63
C LEU A 108 47.44 0.03 -11.21
N LEU A 109 47.31 -0.61 -12.38
CA LEU A 109 46.03 -0.81 -13.03
C LEU A 109 45.14 -1.77 -12.22
N GLY A 110 45.70 -2.86 -11.70
CA GLY A 110 44.99 -3.81 -10.84
C GLY A 110 44.45 -3.14 -9.57
N GLY A 111 45.25 -2.28 -8.92
CA GLY A 111 44.78 -1.47 -7.81
C GLY A 111 43.62 -0.54 -8.18
N GLY A 112 43.68 0.13 -9.33
CA GLY A 112 42.59 0.95 -9.85
C GLY A 112 41.31 0.15 -10.16
N VAL A 113 41.45 -1.04 -10.74
CA VAL A 113 40.34 -1.95 -11.04
C VAL A 113 39.70 -2.45 -9.73
N ALA A 114 40.50 -2.87 -8.75
CA ALA A 114 40.01 -3.30 -7.45
C ALA A 114 39.33 -2.15 -6.68
N LEU A 115 39.88 -0.94 -6.75
CA LEU A 115 39.29 0.25 -6.14
C LEU A 115 37.94 0.60 -6.77
N SER A 116 37.83 0.51 -8.10
CA SER A 116 36.56 0.82 -8.79
C SER A 116 35.46 -0.18 -8.49
N SER A 117 35.75 -1.50 -8.45
CA SER A 117 34.76 -2.51 -8.07
C SER A 117 34.38 -2.43 -6.59
N HIS A 118 35.37 -2.25 -5.70
CA HIS A 118 35.11 -2.05 -4.27
C HIS A 118 34.28 -0.80 -4.00
N GLY A 119 34.65 0.34 -4.60
CA GLY A 119 33.91 1.59 -4.47
C GLY A 119 32.47 1.48 -5.00
N THR A 120 32.26 0.70 -6.07
CA THR A 120 30.93 0.39 -6.58
C THR A 120 30.12 -0.43 -5.58
N LYS A 121 30.70 -1.51 -5.02
CA LYS A 121 30.06 -2.33 -3.95
C LYS A 121 29.67 -1.44 -2.76
N ALA A 122 30.62 -0.70 -2.20
CA ALA A 122 30.39 0.16 -1.04
C ALA A 122 29.31 1.23 -1.32
N THR A 123 29.26 1.80 -2.52
CA THR A 123 28.23 2.78 -2.92
C THR A 123 26.84 2.13 -3.00
N VAL A 124 26.75 0.92 -3.56
CA VAL A 124 25.50 0.17 -3.67
C VAL A 124 25.00 -0.26 -2.29
N ARG A 125 25.90 -0.68 -1.39
CA ARG A 125 25.58 -1.02 0.01
C ARG A 125 25.09 0.18 0.82
N ALA A 126 25.77 1.32 0.70
CA ALA A 126 25.33 2.56 1.32
C ALA A 126 23.91 2.98 0.87
N ALA A 127 23.58 2.74 -0.41
CA ALA A 127 22.23 2.97 -0.93
C ALA A 127 21.21 1.92 -0.41
N ALA A 128 21.60 0.65 -0.33
CA ALA A 128 20.75 -0.43 0.14
C ALA A 128 20.39 -0.32 1.63
N ASN A 129 21.31 0.18 2.46
CA ASN A 129 21.11 0.43 3.88
C ASN A 129 20.11 1.58 4.17
N LEU A 130 19.66 2.32 3.14
CA LEU A 130 18.52 3.24 3.25
C LEU A 130 17.16 2.52 3.17
N SER A 131 17.15 1.24 2.80
CA SER A 131 15.95 0.40 2.76
C SER A 131 15.66 -0.20 4.14
N PRO A 132 14.42 -0.11 4.66
CA PRO A 132 14.08 -0.65 5.97
C PRO A 132 13.92 -2.18 6.00
N GLU A 133 13.93 -2.87 4.85
CA GLU A 133 13.79 -4.33 4.80
C GLU A 133 15.13 -5.06 4.57
N PRO A 134 15.42 -6.14 5.33
CA PRO A 134 16.71 -6.85 5.26
C PRO A 134 16.93 -7.60 3.94
N VAL A 135 15.87 -7.85 3.17
CA VAL A 135 15.92 -8.63 1.92
C VAL A 135 16.86 -8.00 0.88
N SER A 136 16.93 -6.66 0.80
CA SER A 136 17.79 -5.98 -0.18
C SER A 136 19.28 -6.28 0.05
N ASN A 137 19.73 -6.24 1.31
CA ASN A 137 21.12 -6.57 1.67
C ASN A 137 21.44 -8.04 1.43
N TRP A 138 20.49 -8.94 1.68
CA TRP A 138 20.65 -10.36 1.43
C TRP A 138 20.80 -10.67 -0.06
N VAL A 139 19.93 -10.11 -0.90
CA VAL A 139 19.99 -10.32 -2.35
C VAL A 139 21.28 -9.75 -2.93
N LEU A 140 21.68 -8.53 -2.53
CA LEU A 140 22.92 -7.91 -2.98
C LEU A 140 24.15 -8.74 -2.57
N SER A 141 24.22 -9.19 -1.32
CA SER A 141 25.29 -10.08 -0.83
C SER A 141 25.41 -11.35 -1.67
N VAL A 142 24.29 -12.03 -1.94
CA VAL A 142 24.31 -13.27 -2.73
C VAL A 142 24.75 -12.99 -4.17
N VAL A 143 24.30 -11.90 -4.79
CA VAL A 143 24.74 -11.52 -6.14
C VAL A 143 26.23 -11.19 -6.17
N GLU A 144 26.73 -10.47 -5.18
CA GLU A 144 28.17 -10.14 -5.04
C GLU A 144 29.02 -11.42 -4.94
N ASP A 145 28.60 -12.39 -4.13
CA ASP A 145 29.31 -13.68 -3.98
C ASP A 145 29.32 -14.46 -5.30
N VAL A 146 28.17 -14.51 -6.00
CA VAL A 146 28.06 -15.17 -7.32
C VAL A 146 28.98 -14.48 -8.34
N VAL A 147 29.04 -13.16 -8.35
CA VAL A 147 29.91 -12.40 -9.26
C VAL A 147 31.39 -12.58 -8.91
N ALA A 148 31.75 -12.56 -7.63
CA ALA A 148 33.13 -12.75 -7.21
C ALA A 148 33.63 -14.17 -7.52
N ILE A 149 32.87 -15.20 -7.15
CA ILE A 149 33.22 -16.60 -7.41
C ILE A 149 33.21 -16.88 -8.91
N GLY A 150 32.11 -16.55 -9.59
CA GLY A 150 31.96 -16.78 -11.03
C GLY A 150 32.98 -15.99 -11.85
N GLY A 151 33.25 -14.74 -11.48
CA GLY A 151 34.26 -13.89 -12.11
C GLY A 151 35.68 -14.41 -11.89
N ALA A 152 36.00 -14.93 -10.70
CA ALA A 152 37.32 -15.50 -10.42
C ALA A 152 37.54 -16.77 -11.25
N VAL A 153 36.54 -17.67 -11.34
CA VAL A 153 36.59 -18.83 -12.25
C VAL A 153 36.75 -18.37 -13.71
N LEU A 154 35.94 -17.41 -14.15
CA LEU A 154 35.96 -16.89 -15.52
C LEU A 154 37.33 -16.28 -15.87
N SER A 155 37.98 -15.60 -14.92
CA SER A 155 39.29 -14.96 -15.11
C SER A 155 40.38 -15.95 -15.51
N VAL A 156 40.25 -17.23 -15.13
CA VAL A 156 41.20 -18.28 -15.47
C VAL A 156 40.73 -19.14 -16.64
N VAL A 157 39.45 -19.51 -16.67
CA VAL A 157 38.90 -20.39 -17.71
C VAL A 157 38.74 -19.68 -19.05
N ALA A 158 38.31 -18.41 -19.04
CA ALA A 158 38.16 -17.60 -20.24
C ALA A 158 38.66 -16.15 -20.00
N PRO A 159 39.99 -15.94 -19.89
CA PRO A 159 40.56 -14.66 -19.48
C PRO A 159 40.21 -13.49 -20.41
N LEU A 160 40.01 -13.76 -21.72
CA LEU A 160 39.58 -12.73 -22.68
C LEU A 160 38.14 -12.27 -22.45
N VAL A 161 37.27 -13.19 -22.02
CA VAL A 161 35.87 -12.87 -21.67
C VAL A 161 35.83 -12.09 -20.37
N ALA A 162 36.63 -12.49 -19.37
CA ALA A 162 36.79 -11.72 -18.14
C ALA A 162 37.31 -10.30 -18.42
N LEU A 163 38.32 -10.16 -19.29
CA LEU A 163 38.85 -8.86 -19.71
C LEU A 163 37.78 -7.99 -20.37
N PHE A 164 36.93 -8.55 -21.22
CA PHE A 164 35.80 -7.85 -21.82
C PHE A 164 34.82 -7.33 -20.75
N PHE A 165 34.45 -8.15 -19.76
CA PHE A 165 33.56 -7.73 -18.68
C PHE A 165 34.19 -6.65 -17.79
N VAL A 166 35.49 -6.76 -17.49
CA VAL A 166 36.22 -5.72 -16.75
C VAL A 166 36.25 -4.42 -17.54
N ALA A 167 36.53 -4.46 -18.85
CA ALA A 167 36.51 -3.28 -19.70
C ALA A 167 35.11 -2.64 -19.77
N ALA A 168 34.06 -3.44 -19.94
CA ALA A 168 32.68 -2.98 -19.93
C ALA A 168 32.30 -2.34 -18.59
N PHE A 169 32.71 -2.96 -17.48
CA PHE A 169 32.53 -2.42 -16.13
C PHE A 169 33.25 -1.07 -15.98
N LEU A 170 34.51 -0.94 -16.41
CA LEU A 170 35.27 0.32 -16.30
C LEU A 170 34.66 1.43 -17.15
N VAL A 171 34.22 1.14 -18.38
CA VAL A 171 33.51 2.11 -19.22
C VAL A 171 32.26 2.63 -18.51
N LEU A 172 31.47 1.71 -17.94
CA LEU A 172 30.29 2.06 -17.16
C LEU A 172 30.68 2.91 -15.94
N PHE A 173 31.66 2.48 -15.16
CA PHE A 173 32.16 3.16 -13.97
C PHE A 173 32.59 4.61 -14.27
N PHE A 174 33.46 4.81 -15.28
CA PHE A 174 33.93 6.14 -15.65
C PHE A 174 32.83 7.02 -16.25
N TRP A 175 31.84 6.45 -16.95
CA TRP A 175 30.68 7.20 -17.43
C TRP A 175 29.79 7.71 -16.30
N LEU A 176 29.73 6.98 -15.19
CA LEU A 176 28.92 7.33 -14.02
C LEU A 176 29.63 8.24 -13.03
N MET A 177 30.94 8.10 -12.93
CA MET A 177 31.78 8.78 -11.96
C MET A 177 31.54 10.30 -11.94
N PRO A 178 31.50 11.04 -13.06
CA PRO A 178 31.21 12.48 -13.06
C PRO A 178 29.82 12.83 -12.48
N LYS A 179 28.83 11.96 -12.68
CA LYS A 179 27.46 12.16 -12.16
C LYS A 179 27.43 12.00 -10.65
N VAL A 180 28.18 11.04 -10.13
CA VAL A 180 28.33 10.80 -8.68
C VAL A 180 29.13 11.95 -8.03
N PHE A 181 30.29 12.31 -8.58
CA PHE A 181 31.10 13.43 -8.08
C PHE A 181 30.36 14.77 -8.12
N GLY A 182 29.58 15.03 -9.19
CA GLY A 182 28.75 16.21 -9.29
C GLY A 182 27.71 16.32 -8.17
N ARG A 183 27.20 15.18 -7.67
CA ARG A 183 26.27 15.14 -6.53
C ARG A 183 27.00 15.27 -5.19
N ILE A 184 28.12 14.58 -4.99
CA ILE A 184 28.95 14.71 -3.79
C ILE A 184 29.41 16.16 -3.61
N ARG A 185 29.83 16.83 -4.69
CA ARG A 185 30.23 18.25 -4.65
C ARG A 185 29.08 19.17 -4.23
N LYS A 186 27.86 18.89 -4.70
CA LYS A 186 26.65 19.64 -4.27
C LYS A 186 26.30 19.35 -2.81
N MET A 187 26.47 18.11 -2.34
CA MET A 187 26.28 17.75 -0.92
C MET A 187 27.29 18.44 -0.02
N LEU A 188 28.59 18.42 -0.37
CA LEU A 188 29.64 19.09 0.40
C LEU A 188 29.49 20.62 0.38
N ALA A 189 29.06 21.21 -0.75
CA ALA A 189 28.73 22.62 -0.81
C ALA A 189 27.54 22.97 0.10
N ALA A 190 26.46 22.18 0.08
CA ALA A 190 25.31 22.37 0.95
C ALA A 190 25.66 22.19 2.44
N ALA A 191 26.54 21.24 2.78
CA ALA A 191 27.04 21.05 4.14
C ALA A 191 27.91 22.23 4.59
N ARG A 192 28.80 22.74 3.73
CA ARG A 192 29.60 23.94 4.01
C ARG A 192 28.71 25.18 4.23
N ASP A 193 27.67 25.34 3.43
CA ASP A 193 26.75 26.47 3.53
C ASP A 193 25.86 26.40 4.79
N PHE A 194 25.59 25.18 5.29
CA PHE A 194 24.98 24.93 6.61
C PHE A 194 25.89 25.34 7.77
N PHE A 195 27.17 24.93 7.76
CA PHE A 195 28.13 25.27 8.81
C PHE A 195 28.60 26.74 8.79
N THR A 196 28.45 27.45 7.68
CA THR A 196 28.82 28.88 7.54
C THR A 196 27.64 29.84 7.73
N GLY A 197 26.45 29.34 8.09
CA GLY A 197 25.31 30.16 8.52
C GLY A 197 24.67 31.03 7.42
N ARG A 198 24.90 30.73 6.13
CA ARG A 198 24.54 31.63 5.01
C ARG A 198 23.23 31.33 4.29
N GLY A 199 22.32 30.52 4.83
CA GLY A 199 21.02 30.30 4.16
C GLY A 199 19.93 29.68 5.02
N ARG A 200 18.79 30.36 5.10
CA ARG A 200 17.50 29.88 5.66
C ARG A 200 16.91 28.67 4.90
N ASP A 201 17.57 28.21 3.84
CA ASP A 201 17.19 27.06 3.00
C ASP A 201 18.12 25.84 3.13
N GLY A 202 19.17 25.90 3.95
CA GLY A 202 20.21 24.87 4.05
C GLY A 202 19.70 23.52 4.58
N VAL A 203 18.70 23.52 5.46
CA VAL A 203 18.15 22.31 6.08
C VAL A 203 17.34 21.48 5.08
N ARG A 204 16.59 22.12 4.18
CA ARG A 204 15.85 21.41 3.12
C ARG A 204 16.78 20.90 2.02
N ALA A 205 17.80 21.67 1.64
CA ALA A 205 18.75 21.28 0.60
C ALA A 205 19.67 20.13 1.03
N ALA A 206 20.20 20.16 2.26
CA ALA A 206 21.05 19.08 2.79
C ALA A 206 20.26 17.76 2.95
N LEU A 207 19.00 17.84 3.40
CA LEU A 207 18.13 16.66 3.57
C LEU A 207 17.63 16.10 2.23
N LEU A 208 17.37 16.95 1.23
CA LEU A 208 16.97 16.52 -0.13
C LEU A 208 18.12 15.92 -0.94
N LEU A 209 19.36 16.35 -0.72
CA LEU A 209 20.51 15.83 -1.46
C LEU A 209 21.08 14.51 -0.90
N ALA A 210 20.98 14.26 0.41
CA ALA A 210 21.29 12.95 0.98
C ALA A 210 20.38 11.83 0.43
N LEU A 211 19.16 12.20 0.00
CA LEU A 211 18.18 11.29 -0.61
C LEU A 211 18.33 11.13 -2.14
N ALA A 212 19.14 11.96 -2.81
CA ALA A 212 19.27 11.98 -4.27
C ALA A 212 20.57 11.32 -4.80
N GLY A 213 21.48 10.90 -3.91
CA GLY A 213 22.77 10.29 -4.29
C GLY A 213 22.67 8.89 -4.90
N ALA A 214 21.64 8.11 -4.57
CA ALA A 214 21.54 6.68 -4.87
C ALA A 214 20.79 6.31 -6.17
N SER A 215 20.16 7.26 -6.87
CA SER A 215 19.09 6.97 -7.84
C SER A 215 19.45 7.34 -9.28
N SER A 216 20.52 6.78 -9.83
CA SER A 216 20.69 6.77 -11.30
C SER A 216 21.69 5.73 -11.76
N LEU A 217 21.24 4.46 -11.79
CA LEU A 217 21.87 3.38 -12.56
C LEU A 217 20.99 2.16 -12.80
N THR A 218 19.86 2.06 -12.12
CA THR A 218 18.87 1.06 -12.46
C THR A 218 18.00 1.58 -13.60
N SER A 219 17.92 0.79 -14.67
CA SER A 219 16.73 0.76 -15.55
C SER A 219 15.47 0.71 -14.67
N PRO A 220 14.30 1.24 -15.10
CA PRO A 220 13.21 1.65 -14.21
C PRO A 220 12.50 0.45 -13.56
N ALA A 221 13.16 -0.17 -12.60
CA ALA A 221 12.51 -0.90 -11.52
C ALA A 221 11.76 0.16 -10.71
N ARG A 222 10.42 0.07 -10.78
CA ARG A 222 9.44 0.91 -10.08
C ARG A 222 10.05 1.58 -8.86
N ALA A 223 10.33 2.88 -8.99
CA ALA A 223 10.47 3.73 -7.83
C ALA A 223 9.25 3.44 -6.94
N SER A 224 9.48 2.89 -5.76
CA SER A 224 8.51 2.98 -4.67
C SER A 224 8.29 4.47 -4.46
N ALA A 225 7.28 4.99 -5.13
CA ALA A 225 6.99 6.41 -5.09
C ALA A 225 6.62 6.74 -3.66
N ARG A 226 7.16 7.84 -3.13
CA ARG A 226 6.68 8.41 -1.86
C ARG A 226 5.15 8.37 -1.87
N PRO A 227 4.51 7.67 -0.92
CA PRO A 227 3.07 7.55 -0.94
C PRO A 227 2.48 8.96 -0.78
N SER A 228 1.52 9.29 -1.63
CA SER A 228 0.98 10.64 -1.79
C SER A 228 -0.48 10.66 -1.37
N PHE A 229 -0.92 11.72 -0.72
CA PHE A 229 -2.32 11.92 -0.38
C PHE A 229 -3.16 12.08 -1.65
N VAL A 230 -4.43 11.65 -1.56
CA VAL A 230 -5.44 12.00 -2.56
C VAL A 230 -5.90 13.42 -2.26
N THR A 231 -6.05 14.25 -3.28
CA THR A 231 -6.44 15.66 -3.16
C THR A 231 -7.58 15.96 -4.11
N VAL A 232 -8.31 17.05 -3.88
CA VAL A 232 -9.30 17.59 -4.82
C VAL A 232 -8.70 18.78 -5.56
N LYS A 233 -8.89 18.85 -6.88
CA LYS A 233 -8.57 20.02 -7.71
C LYS A 233 -9.76 20.31 -8.62
N GLY A 234 -10.50 21.38 -8.30
CA GLY A 234 -11.80 21.64 -8.92
C GLY A 234 -12.73 20.46 -8.69
N HIS A 235 -13.33 19.95 -9.77
CA HIS A 235 -14.29 18.86 -9.70
C HIS A 235 -13.71 17.44 -9.69
N GLN A 236 -12.39 17.29 -9.58
CA GLN A 236 -11.73 16.00 -9.79
C GLN A 236 -10.78 15.61 -8.64
N LEU A 237 -10.74 14.31 -8.33
CA LEU A 237 -9.75 13.71 -7.45
C LEU A 237 -8.39 13.56 -8.14
N TYR A 238 -7.32 13.81 -7.41
CA TYR A 238 -5.93 13.70 -7.86
C TYR A 238 -5.10 12.85 -6.92
N LEU A 239 -4.25 12.00 -7.49
CA LEU A 239 -3.22 11.28 -6.76
C LEU A 239 -1.88 11.62 -7.41
N LYS A 240 -1.06 12.40 -6.70
CA LYS A 240 0.07 13.16 -7.27
C LYS A 240 -0.46 14.17 -8.30
N ASP A 241 0.16 14.23 -9.47
CA ASP A 241 -0.22 15.17 -10.53
C ASP A 241 -1.15 14.55 -11.58
N LYS A 242 -1.81 13.43 -11.25
CA LYS A 242 -2.69 12.72 -12.19
C LYS A 242 -4.11 12.62 -11.64
N PRO A 243 -5.13 12.81 -12.50
CA PRO A 243 -6.51 12.45 -12.16
C PRO A 243 -6.59 11.02 -11.62
N TYR A 244 -7.29 10.88 -10.51
CA TYR A 244 -7.49 9.62 -9.83
C TYR A 244 -8.95 9.20 -9.99
N TYR A 245 -9.16 8.27 -10.92
CA TYR A 245 -10.38 7.50 -11.06
C TYR A 245 -10.14 6.09 -10.55
N TYR A 246 -11.08 5.50 -9.84
CA TYR A 246 -10.85 4.18 -9.23
C TYR A 246 -12.08 3.27 -9.20
N VAL A 247 -11.80 1.97 -9.34
CA VAL A 247 -12.69 0.92 -8.84
C VAL A 247 -12.27 0.58 -7.42
N GLY A 248 -13.23 0.60 -6.51
CA GLY A 248 -13.07 0.27 -5.10
C GLY A 248 -13.95 -0.90 -4.69
N ALA A 249 -13.87 -1.29 -3.41
CA ALA A 249 -14.75 -2.27 -2.80
C ALA A 249 -15.07 -1.86 -1.36
N ASN A 250 -16.28 -2.17 -0.89
CA ASN A 250 -16.57 -2.17 0.54
C ASN A 250 -15.94 -3.41 1.19
N TYR A 251 -15.15 -3.17 2.23
CA TYR A 251 -14.34 -4.17 2.94
C TYR A 251 -14.37 -3.87 4.44
N TRP A 252 -15.58 -3.63 4.97
CA TRP A 252 -15.81 -3.14 6.32
C TRP A 252 -15.13 -4.00 7.40
N TYR A 253 -15.07 -5.33 7.19
CA TYR A 253 -14.50 -6.28 8.12
C TYR A 253 -12.97 -6.39 8.06
N GLY A 254 -12.31 -5.68 7.14
CA GLY A 254 -10.86 -5.76 6.96
C GLY A 254 -10.07 -5.43 8.22
N SER A 255 -10.54 -4.44 9.00
CA SER A 255 -9.99 -4.10 10.31
C SER A 255 -10.20 -5.21 11.35
N LEU A 256 -11.26 -6.00 11.25
CA LEU A 256 -11.55 -7.09 12.20
C LEU A 256 -10.75 -8.36 11.93
N LEU A 257 -10.22 -8.56 10.71
CA LEU A 257 -9.40 -9.74 10.41
C LEU A 257 -8.13 -9.81 11.25
N GLY A 258 -7.52 -8.66 11.57
CA GLY A 258 -6.36 -8.59 12.46
C GLY A 258 -6.67 -8.91 13.91
N LEU A 259 -7.95 -8.97 14.30
CA LEU A 259 -8.44 -9.19 15.67
C LEU A 259 -9.03 -10.60 15.86
N MET A 260 -8.92 -11.47 14.85
CA MET A 260 -9.38 -12.85 14.96
C MET A 260 -8.61 -13.60 16.05
N LYS A 261 -9.27 -14.52 16.75
CA LYS A 261 -8.65 -15.37 17.78
C LYS A 261 -7.37 -16.07 17.32
N ASP A 262 -7.35 -16.51 16.05
CA ASP A 262 -6.12 -16.94 15.38
C ASP A 262 -5.57 -15.78 14.56
N GLU A 263 -4.73 -14.96 15.20
CA GLU A 263 -4.14 -13.75 14.62
C GLU A 263 -3.35 -14.04 13.33
N ARG A 264 -2.65 -15.20 13.29
CA ARG A 264 -1.87 -15.58 12.12
C ARG A 264 -2.78 -15.87 10.94
N ARG A 265 -3.83 -16.67 11.14
CA ARG A 265 -4.84 -16.96 10.11
C ARG A 265 -5.52 -15.68 9.63
N GLY A 266 -5.87 -14.78 10.55
CA GLY A 266 -6.46 -13.47 10.25
C GLY A 266 -5.57 -12.60 9.37
N ALA A 267 -4.31 -12.42 9.76
CA ALA A 267 -3.33 -11.64 9.00
C ALA A 267 -3.00 -12.26 7.63
N GLU A 268 -2.91 -13.58 7.53
CA GLU A 268 -2.69 -14.30 6.26
C GLU A 268 -3.91 -14.15 5.32
N ARG A 269 -5.12 -14.27 5.86
CA ARG A 269 -6.37 -14.03 5.11
C ARG A 269 -6.40 -12.60 4.57
N LEU A 270 -6.14 -11.61 5.42
CA LEU A 270 -6.09 -10.20 5.05
C LEU A 270 -5.12 -9.96 3.89
N ARG A 271 -3.86 -10.43 4.01
CA ARG A 271 -2.85 -10.24 2.96
C ARG A 271 -3.29 -10.86 1.63
N ARG A 272 -3.79 -12.10 1.66
CA ARG A 272 -4.29 -12.80 0.47
C ARG A 272 -5.45 -12.05 -0.19
N GLU A 273 -6.38 -11.57 0.61
CA GLU A 273 -7.55 -10.80 0.14
C GLU A 273 -7.13 -9.46 -0.48
N LEU A 274 -6.21 -8.72 0.14
CA LEU A 274 -5.66 -7.49 -0.42
C LEU A 274 -4.87 -7.72 -1.72
N ASP A 275 -4.10 -8.81 -1.80
CA ASP A 275 -3.39 -9.21 -3.02
C ASP A 275 -4.35 -9.55 -4.16
N PHE A 276 -5.41 -10.29 -3.84
CA PHE A 276 -6.46 -10.64 -4.79
C PHE A 276 -7.20 -9.39 -5.32
N LEU A 277 -7.63 -8.49 -4.42
CA LEU A 277 -8.28 -7.23 -4.79
C LEU A 277 -7.39 -6.40 -5.72
N LYS A 278 -6.10 -6.23 -5.34
CA LYS A 278 -5.13 -5.49 -6.14
C LYS A 278 -4.92 -6.11 -7.53
N ALA A 279 -4.76 -7.44 -7.60
CA ALA A 279 -4.55 -8.17 -8.85
C ALA A 279 -5.76 -8.08 -9.81
N ASN A 280 -6.95 -7.78 -9.28
CA ASN A 280 -8.17 -7.58 -10.03
C ASN A 280 -8.54 -6.11 -10.24
N GLY A 281 -7.60 -5.18 -10.03
CA GLY A 281 -7.74 -3.78 -10.43
C GLY A 281 -8.43 -2.89 -9.40
N VAL A 282 -8.73 -3.40 -8.21
CA VAL A 282 -9.22 -2.59 -7.09
C VAL A 282 -8.08 -1.74 -6.55
N THR A 283 -8.33 -0.44 -6.31
CA THR A 283 -7.32 0.48 -5.78
C THR A 283 -7.76 1.26 -4.54
N ASN A 284 -9.03 1.16 -4.16
CA ASN A 284 -9.60 1.81 -2.98
C ASN A 284 -10.46 0.81 -2.19
N LEU A 285 -10.45 0.88 -0.87
CA LEU A 285 -11.31 0.10 0.02
C LEU A 285 -12.00 1.01 1.02
N ARG A 286 -13.28 0.75 1.27
CA ARG A 286 -14.05 1.43 2.31
C ARG A 286 -14.17 0.54 3.55
N LEU A 287 -13.74 1.04 4.71
CA LEU A 287 -13.48 0.30 5.95
C LEU A 287 -14.26 0.87 7.13
N LEU A 288 -14.71 0.00 8.04
CA LEU A 288 -15.23 0.41 9.35
C LEU A 288 -14.06 0.75 10.27
N ALA A 289 -14.12 1.92 10.92
CA ALA A 289 -13.14 2.32 11.93
C ALA A 289 -13.22 1.47 13.22
N GLY A 290 -14.45 1.23 13.70
CA GLY A 290 -14.72 0.43 14.89
C GLY A 290 -16.20 0.46 15.29
N ALA A 291 -16.62 -0.51 16.10
CA ALA A 291 -18.01 -0.65 16.55
C ALA A 291 -18.26 -0.06 17.95
N GLU A 292 -19.49 0.41 18.17
CA GLU A 292 -19.99 0.94 19.44
C GLU A 292 -20.80 -0.10 20.24
N GLY A 293 -20.33 -0.36 21.47
CA GLY A 293 -20.90 -1.29 22.44
C GLY A 293 -20.88 -2.76 22.00
N ALA A 294 -21.27 -3.67 22.89
CA ALA A 294 -21.29 -5.10 22.64
C ALA A 294 -22.69 -5.70 22.76
N GLY A 295 -22.93 -6.79 22.03
CA GLY A 295 -24.15 -7.58 22.14
C GLY A 295 -25.22 -7.22 21.11
N LEU A 296 -26.48 -7.47 21.46
CA LEU A 296 -27.62 -7.15 20.60
C LEU A 296 -27.94 -5.65 20.65
N ILE A 297 -28.38 -5.10 19.52
CA ILE A 297 -29.01 -3.79 19.41
C ILE A 297 -29.98 -3.86 18.23
N ASN A 298 -31.20 -3.35 18.40
CA ASN A 298 -32.24 -3.43 17.37
C ASN A 298 -32.41 -4.86 16.78
N GLY A 299 -32.39 -5.89 17.62
CA GLY A 299 -32.50 -7.30 17.20
C GLY A 299 -31.30 -7.87 16.43
N VAL A 300 -30.23 -7.09 16.22
CA VAL A 300 -29.04 -7.48 15.45
C VAL A 300 -27.86 -7.67 16.38
N ARG A 301 -27.08 -8.73 16.15
CA ARG A 301 -25.79 -8.94 16.81
C ARG A 301 -24.75 -8.02 16.18
N ARG A 302 -24.16 -7.13 16.97
CA ARG A 302 -23.08 -6.26 16.49
C ARG A 302 -21.84 -7.04 16.10
N VAL A 303 -21.11 -6.51 15.13
CA VAL A 303 -19.73 -6.91 14.83
C VAL A 303 -18.82 -6.55 16.00
N GLY A 304 -17.72 -7.28 16.17
CA GLY A 304 -16.81 -7.03 17.29
C GLY A 304 -15.41 -7.62 17.12
N PRO A 305 -14.49 -7.35 18.07
CA PRO A 305 -14.72 -6.63 19.34
C PRO A 305 -15.04 -5.11 19.17
N PRO A 306 -15.74 -4.48 20.13
CA PRO A 306 -16.11 -3.07 20.02
C PRO A 306 -14.94 -2.13 20.29
N LEU A 307 -14.78 -1.11 19.45
CA LEU A 307 -13.83 -0.03 19.69
C LEU A 307 -14.22 0.78 20.93
N GLN A 308 -15.53 1.01 21.10
CA GLN A 308 -16.07 1.75 22.22
C GLN A 308 -17.04 0.85 23.02
N PRO A 309 -16.55 0.00 23.94
CA PRO A 309 -17.40 -0.91 24.71
C PRO A 309 -18.44 -0.17 25.58
N ALA A 310 -18.11 1.01 26.09
CA ALA A 310 -18.97 1.88 26.87
C ALA A 310 -18.74 3.36 26.50
N GLN A 311 -19.70 4.24 26.79
CA GLN A 311 -19.62 5.65 26.37
C GLN A 311 -18.33 6.32 26.90
N GLY A 312 -17.48 6.74 25.96
CA GLY A 312 -16.25 7.45 26.28
C GLY A 312 -15.11 6.56 26.82
N GLU A 313 -15.29 5.25 26.87
CA GLU A 313 -14.25 4.24 27.14
C GLU A 313 -13.86 3.56 25.82
N PHE A 314 -12.57 3.58 25.48
CA PHE A 314 -12.07 3.03 24.22
C PHE A 314 -11.13 1.86 24.46
N ASP A 315 -11.32 0.78 23.70
CA ASP A 315 -10.39 -0.34 23.64
C ASP A 315 -9.38 -0.11 22.52
N GLU A 316 -8.19 0.38 22.87
CA GLU A 316 -7.16 0.68 21.88
C GLU A 316 -6.66 -0.55 21.12
N SER A 317 -6.82 -1.76 21.69
CA SER A 317 -6.36 -2.99 21.05
C SER A 317 -7.14 -3.31 19.78
N VAL A 318 -8.40 -2.85 19.69
CA VAL A 318 -9.23 -2.97 18.48
C VAL A 318 -8.61 -2.20 17.31
N LEU A 319 -7.90 -1.10 17.58
CA LEU A 319 -7.22 -0.33 16.55
C LEU A 319 -5.98 -1.03 15.98
N ASP A 320 -5.48 -2.11 16.60
CA ASP A 320 -4.39 -2.90 16.03
C ASP A 320 -4.80 -3.58 14.71
N GLY A 321 -6.08 -3.94 14.60
CA GLY A 321 -6.66 -4.47 13.38
C GLY A 321 -6.73 -3.42 12.26
N LEU A 322 -7.18 -2.20 12.59
CA LEU A 322 -7.17 -1.07 11.66
C LEU A 322 -5.74 -0.67 11.26
N ASP A 323 -4.80 -0.70 12.21
CA ASP A 323 -3.38 -0.46 11.96
C ASP A 323 -2.81 -1.45 10.94
N LEU A 324 -3.14 -2.74 11.09
CA LEU A 324 -2.65 -3.80 10.21
C LEU A 324 -3.20 -3.66 8.79
N VAL A 325 -4.51 -3.45 8.62
CA VAL A 325 -5.10 -3.31 7.28
C VAL A 325 -4.58 -2.07 6.56
N LEU A 326 -4.47 -0.92 7.24
CA LEU A 326 -3.92 0.30 6.64
C LEU A 326 -2.45 0.11 6.24
N TYR A 327 -1.66 -0.54 7.10
CA TYR A 327 -0.26 -0.84 6.80
C TYR A 327 -0.10 -1.76 5.58
N GLU A 328 -0.88 -2.85 5.51
CA GLU A 328 -0.83 -3.79 4.38
C GLU A 328 -1.44 -3.20 3.09
N MET A 329 -2.42 -2.31 3.19
CA MET A 329 -2.93 -1.52 2.07
C MET A 329 -1.88 -0.56 1.53
N GLY A 330 -1.17 0.15 2.42
CA GLY A 330 -0.07 1.06 2.07
C GLY A 330 1.03 0.37 1.27
N LYS A 331 1.44 -0.84 1.68
CA LYS A 331 2.42 -1.67 0.94
C LYS A 331 1.98 -2.01 -0.49
N ARG A 332 0.68 -2.05 -0.75
CA ARG A 332 0.07 -2.37 -2.06
C ARG A 332 -0.33 -1.11 -2.84
N GLY A 333 -0.10 0.07 -2.28
CA GLY A 333 -0.55 1.35 -2.82
C GLY A 333 -2.07 1.42 -3.01
N LEU A 334 -2.83 0.77 -2.10
CA LEU A 334 -4.28 0.90 -1.99
C LEU A 334 -4.62 2.15 -1.16
N LYS A 335 -5.84 2.64 -1.32
CA LYS A 335 -6.38 3.80 -0.59
C LYS A 335 -7.56 3.40 0.29
N ALA A 336 -7.69 3.97 1.48
CA ALA A 336 -8.77 3.69 2.41
C ALA A 336 -9.73 4.88 2.52
N VAL A 337 -11.03 4.62 2.43
CA VAL A 337 -12.06 5.48 3.03
C VAL A 337 -12.41 4.83 4.37
N VAL A 338 -12.35 5.59 5.47
CA VAL A 338 -12.59 5.06 6.81
C VAL A 338 -13.81 5.76 7.40
N PHE A 339 -14.92 5.03 7.54
CA PHE A 339 -16.14 5.57 8.14
C PHE A 339 -16.12 5.41 9.65
N LEU A 340 -16.42 6.52 10.33
CA LEU A 340 -16.10 6.74 11.73
C LEU A 340 -17.20 6.32 12.71
N SER A 341 -18.41 6.10 12.20
CA SER A 341 -19.55 5.52 12.90
C SER A 341 -20.59 5.07 11.88
N ASN A 342 -21.83 4.84 12.31
CA ASN A 342 -22.85 4.23 11.46
C ASN A 342 -24.26 4.70 11.86
N ASN A 343 -25.13 4.87 10.87
CA ASN A 343 -26.56 5.08 11.12
C ASN A 343 -27.26 3.77 11.56
N TRP A 344 -26.72 2.62 11.17
CA TRP A 344 -27.33 1.30 11.35
C TRP A 344 -26.76 0.52 12.54
N GLU A 345 -27.58 -0.43 13.00
CA GLU A 345 -27.38 -1.16 14.24
C GLU A 345 -26.22 -2.18 14.23
N TRP A 346 -25.74 -2.59 13.05
CA TRP A 346 -24.81 -3.72 12.92
C TRP A 346 -23.40 -3.46 13.47
N SER A 347 -23.04 -2.20 13.67
CA SER A 347 -21.85 -1.80 14.42
C SER A 347 -22.19 -1.00 15.69
N GLY A 348 -23.45 -0.95 16.11
CA GLY A 348 -23.92 -0.10 17.21
C GLY A 348 -24.44 1.25 16.70
N GLY A 349 -23.54 2.10 16.23
CA GLY A 349 -23.89 3.33 15.54
C GLY A 349 -24.64 4.35 16.40
N PHE A 350 -25.37 5.25 15.74
CA PHE A 350 -26.07 6.37 16.38
C PHE A 350 -27.10 5.94 17.44
N GLN A 351 -27.77 4.79 17.25
CA GLN A 351 -28.68 4.26 18.27
C GLN A 351 -27.93 3.92 19.56
N GLN A 352 -26.69 3.43 19.50
CA GLN A 352 -25.92 3.13 20.70
C GLN A 352 -25.54 4.40 21.49
N TYR A 353 -25.19 5.49 20.80
CA TYR A 353 -24.98 6.78 21.45
C TYR A 353 -26.24 7.31 22.14
N LEU A 354 -27.40 7.14 21.51
CA LEU A 354 -28.69 7.51 22.10
C LEU A 354 -29.02 6.67 23.34
N ILE A 355 -28.75 5.37 23.32
CA ILE A 355 -28.91 4.46 24.46
C ILE A 355 -28.06 4.94 25.64
N TRP A 356 -26.76 5.17 25.43
CA TRP A 356 -25.87 5.58 26.53
C TRP A 356 -26.26 6.93 27.16
N ASN A 357 -26.92 7.81 26.39
CA ASN A 357 -27.39 9.12 26.87
C ASN A 357 -28.87 9.12 27.30
N GLY A 358 -29.46 7.95 27.54
CA GLY A 358 -30.82 7.81 28.08
C GLY A 358 -31.93 8.34 27.16
N LYS A 359 -31.69 8.34 25.83
CA LYS A 359 -32.67 8.78 24.82
C LYS A 359 -33.56 7.65 24.30
N VAL A 360 -33.20 6.41 24.59
CA VAL A 360 -33.93 5.22 24.16
C VAL A 360 -34.42 4.47 25.40
N PRO A 361 -35.73 4.17 25.53
CA PRO A 361 -36.25 3.33 26.60
C PRO A 361 -35.60 1.94 26.61
N GLU A 362 -35.39 1.36 27.80
CA GLU A 362 -34.66 0.11 27.99
C GLU A 362 -35.28 -1.07 27.22
N GLU A 363 -36.61 -1.11 27.14
CA GLU A 363 -37.37 -2.12 26.39
C GLU A 363 -37.11 -2.09 24.87
N MET A 364 -36.54 -1.00 24.36
CA MET A 364 -36.18 -0.82 22.95
C MET A 364 -34.70 -1.05 22.65
N TRP A 365 -33.86 -1.30 23.66
CA TRP A 365 -32.40 -1.41 23.45
C TRP A 365 -32.04 -2.57 22.53
N THR A 366 -32.63 -3.75 22.76
CA THR A 366 -32.30 -4.99 22.03
C THR A 366 -33.42 -5.51 21.14
N ARG A 367 -34.66 -5.01 21.31
CA ARG A 367 -35.81 -5.40 20.51
C ARG A 367 -35.66 -4.95 19.06
N LYS A 368 -36.07 -5.78 18.08
CA LYS A 368 -36.18 -5.33 16.68
C LYS A 368 -37.29 -4.27 16.58
N LEU A 369 -36.88 -3.07 16.21
CA LEU A 369 -37.74 -1.94 15.91
C LEU A 369 -38.30 -2.12 14.50
N ASN A 370 -39.55 -1.69 14.31
CA ASN A 370 -40.05 -1.48 12.96
C ASN A 370 -39.40 -0.22 12.36
N TRP A 371 -39.56 -0.03 11.05
CA TRP A 371 -38.93 1.09 10.34
C TRP A 371 -39.29 2.46 10.90
N ASP A 372 -40.54 2.65 11.31
CA ASP A 372 -40.98 3.95 11.82
C ASP A 372 -40.41 4.23 13.22
N GLU A 373 -40.44 3.24 14.12
CA GLU A 373 -39.79 3.31 15.43
C GLU A 373 -38.29 3.61 15.31
N GLN A 374 -37.60 2.94 14.38
CA GLN A 374 -36.18 3.16 14.16
C GLN A 374 -35.89 4.59 13.67
N ARG A 375 -36.73 5.14 12.78
CA ARG A 375 -36.60 6.53 12.32
C ARG A 375 -36.81 7.52 13.46
N ASP A 376 -37.80 7.30 14.32
CA ASP A 376 -38.03 8.15 15.49
C ASP A 376 -36.86 8.12 16.47
N VAL A 377 -36.31 6.94 16.73
CA VAL A 377 -35.14 6.80 17.61
C VAL A 377 -33.92 7.48 17.01
N VAL A 378 -33.49 7.06 15.82
CA VAL A 378 -32.20 7.50 15.25
C VAL A 378 -32.19 8.99 14.87
N SER A 379 -33.35 9.57 14.48
CA SER A 379 -33.45 11.02 14.17
C SER A 379 -33.05 11.93 15.32
N GLN A 380 -33.13 11.45 16.57
CA GLN A 380 -32.80 12.23 17.76
C GLN A 380 -31.30 12.48 17.92
N PHE A 381 -30.44 11.69 17.26
CA PHE A 381 -28.99 11.76 17.45
C PHE A 381 -28.44 13.17 17.21
N TYR A 382 -28.81 13.78 16.09
CA TYR A 382 -28.29 15.09 15.69
C TYR A 382 -28.74 16.23 16.61
N GLY A 383 -29.89 16.09 17.27
CA GLY A 383 -30.38 17.03 18.28
C GLY A 383 -29.86 16.77 19.70
N CYS A 384 -29.22 15.63 19.92
CA CYS A 384 -28.68 15.23 21.21
C CYS A 384 -27.22 15.71 21.37
N ALA A 385 -27.02 16.90 21.95
CA ALA A 385 -25.70 17.46 22.21
C ALA A 385 -24.71 16.50 22.92
N PRO A 386 -25.08 15.75 23.98
CA PRO A 386 -24.13 14.81 24.59
C PRO A 386 -23.85 13.58 23.70
N CYS A 387 -24.77 13.21 22.80
CA CYS A 387 -24.55 12.13 21.83
C CYS A 387 -23.54 12.54 20.75
N THR A 388 -23.70 13.71 20.15
CA THR A 388 -22.76 14.22 19.13
C THR A 388 -21.40 14.55 19.72
N ALA A 389 -21.34 15.01 20.97
CA ALA A 389 -20.08 15.17 21.71
C ALA A 389 -19.38 13.84 21.98
N ALA A 390 -20.12 12.77 22.28
CA ALA A 390 -19.56 11.43 22.46
C ALA A 390 -19.00 10.86 21.15
N TYR A 391 -19.70 11.06 20.03
CA TYR A 391 -19.17 10.76 18.69
C TYR A 391 -17.87 11.54 18.41
N ALA A 392 -17.86 12.85 18.66
CA ALA A 392 -16.66 13.68 18.47
C ALA A 392 -15.47 13.17 19.30
N LYS A 393 -15.72 12.66 20.52
CA LYS A 393 -14.68 12.05 21.36
C LYS A 393 -14.08 10.80 20.71
N GLN A 394 -14.90 9.93 20.08
CA GLN A 394 -14.42 8.76 19.33
C GLN A 394 -13.60 9.17 18.11
N VAL A 395 -14.08 10.14 17.34
CA VAL A 395 -13.35 10.66 16.17
C VAL A 395 -12.00 11.22 16.57
N ASN A 396 -11.94 12.03 17.64
CA ASN A 396 -10.68 12.58 18.13
C ASN A 396 -9.71 11.47 18.58
N PHE A 397 -10.21 10.46 19.26
CA PHE A 397 -9.42 9.30 19.66
C PHE A 397 -8.79 8.57 18.45
N LEU A 398 -9.55 8.39 17.37
CA LEU A 398 -9.07 7.80 16.11
C LEU A 398 -8.03 8.69 15.40
N LEU A 399 -8.28 10.00 15.31
CA LEU A 399 -7.38 10.94 14.62
C LEU A 399 -6.03 11.08 15.33
N ASP A 400 -6.00 10.93 16.65
CA ASP A 400 -4.78 11.00 17.45
C ASP A 400 -3.96 9.69 17.43
N ARG A 401 -4.48 8.61 16.80
CA ARG A 401 -3.82 7.29 16.72
C ARG A 401 -2.51 7.34 15.94
N VAL A 402 -1.49 6.68 16.49
CA VAL A 402 -0.25 6.31 15.79
C VAL A 402 -0.32 4.84 15.43
N ASN A 403 -0.24 4.53 14.13
CA ASN A 403 -0.24 3.17 13.63
C ASN A 403 0.95 2.39 14.20
N ARG A 404 0.69 1.26 14.87
CA ARG A 404 1.73 0.48 15.52
C ARG A 404 2.73 -0.18 14.57
N TYR A 405 2.37 -0.43 13.32
CA TYR A 405 3.24 -1.05 12.31
C TYR A 405 4.02 0.01 11.53
N SER A 406 3.34 1.01 10.98
CA SER A 406 3.97 2.05 10.16
C SER A 406 4.66 3.14 10.99
N LYS A 407 4.34 3.24 12.28
CA LYS A 407 4.77 4.29 13.22
C LYS A 407 4.35 5.71 12.81
N ARG A 408 3.39 5.83 11.90
CA ARG A 408 2.83 7.11 11.45
C ARG A 408 1.54 7.42 12.20
N LYS A 409 1.30 8.70 12.48
CA LYS A 409 -0.05 9.15 12.82
C LYS A 409 -1.00 8.84 11.67
N TYR A 410 -2.24 8.49 11.97
CA TYR A 410 -3.25 8.30 10.93
C TYR A 410 -3.41 9.55 10.06
N ALA A 411 -3.39 10.76 10.67
CA ALA A 411 -3.41 12.03 9.95
C ALA A 411 -2.20 12.27 9.01
N GLU A 412 -1.16 11.44 9.10
CA GLU A 412 0.05 11.49 8.27
C GLU A 412 0.20 10.24 7.38
N ASP A 413 -0.78 9.33 7.40
CA ASP A 413 -0.72 8.08 6.64
C ASP A 413 -1.45 8.20 5.29
N PRO A 414 -0.71 8.38 4.18
CA PRO A 414 -1.32 8.50 2.86
C PRO A 414 -2.00 7.22 2.37
N ALA A 415 -1.96 6.10 3.09
CA ALA A 415 -2.84 4.96 2.80
C ALA A 415 -4.31 5.34 3.00
N ILE A 416 -4.61 6.28 3.90
CA ILE A 416 -5.94 6.86 4.05
C ILE A 416 -6.15 7.89 2.93
N MET A 417 -7.33 7.85 2.31
CA MET A 417 -7.80 8.81 1.31
C MET A 417 -8.77 9.78 1.93
N ALA A 418 -9.74 9.29 2.69
CA ALA A 418 -10.78 10.11 3.29
C ALA A 418 -11.23 9.60 4.66
N TRP A 419 -11.55 10.54 5.53
CA TRP A 419 -12.38 10.32 6.71
C TRP A 419 -13.84 10.47 6.31
N GLU A 420 -14.66 9.50 6.64
CA GLU A 420 -16.08 9.53 6.35
C GLU A 420 -16.88 9.64 7.65
N LEU A 421 -17.78 10.63 7.74
CA LEU A 421 -18.44 10.99 9.00
C LEU A 421 -19.15 9.78 9.62
N ALA A 422 -19.94 9.07 8.83
CA ALA A 422 -20.55 7.81 9.22
C ALA A 422 -21.03 7.06 7.98
N ASN A 423 -21.31 5.77 8.13
CA ASN A 423 -22.05 5.03 7.12
C ASN A 423 -23.53 5.46 7.12
N GLU A 424 -24.00 5.98 5.98
CA GLU A 424 -25.40 6.32 5.70
C GLU A 424 -26.09 7.24 6.72
N PRO A 425 -25.50 8.36 7.17
CA PRO A 425 -26.12 9.21 8.19
C PRO A 425 -27.34 9.91 7.62
N ARG A 426 -28.55 9.48 8.02
CA ARG A 426 -29.82 10.07 7.59
C ARG A 426 -30.39 10.97 8.66
N PRO A 427 -31.03 12.12 8.33
CA PRO A 427 -31.84 12.86 9.30
C PRO A 427 -32.98 11.99 9.87
N MET A 428 -33.40 10.92 9.16
CA MET A 428 -34.47 9.97 9.48
C MET A 428 -35.87 10.59 9.57
N ARG A 429 -36.01 11.85 9.99
CA ARG A 429 -37.24 12.65 10.00
C ARG A 429 -36.96 14.05 9.45
N PRO A 430 -37.92 14.67 8.73
CA PRO A 430 -37.77 16.06 8.27
C PRO A 430 -37.46 17.05 9.40
N ALA A 431 -38.02 16.85 10.60
CA ALA A 431 -37.80 17.72 11.75
C ALA A 431 -36.33 17.73 12.24
N ALA A 432 -35.54 16.70 11.90
CA ALA A 432 -34.13 16.63 12.26
C ALA A 432 -33.20 17.26 11.22
N ALA A 433 -33.71 17.68 10.05
CA ALA A 433 -32.89 18.15 8.91
C ALA A 433 -31.92 19.28 9.27
N GLU A 434 -32.36 20.28 10.06
CA GLU A 434 -31.49 21.39 10.47
C GLU A 434 -30.44 20.97 11.51
N ALA A 435 -30.78 20.07 12.44
CA ALA A 435 -29.82 19.52 13.38
C ALA A 435 -28.78 18.65 12.66
N TYR A 436 -29.22 17.86 11.68
CA TYR A 436 -28.39 17.04 10.81
C TYR A 436 -27.40 17.90 10.00
N ARG A 437 -27.89 18.95 9.32
CA ARG A 437 -27.06 19.88 8.54
C ARG A 437 -25.96 20.52 9.39
N ARG A 438 -26.30 20.97 10.61
CA ARG A 438 -25.34 21.53 11.56
C ARG A 438 -24.33 20.48 12.03
N TRP A 439 -24.77 19.27 12.35
CA TRP A 439 -23.86 18.19 12.74
C TRP A 439 -22.86 17.84 11.64
N VAL A 440 -23.28 17.76 10.37
CA VAL A 440 -22.37 17.53 9.24
C VAL A 440 -21.29 18.61 9.19
N ALA A 441 -21.69 19.88 9.23
CA ALA A 441 -20.76 21.03 9.20
C ALA A 441 -19.78 21.01 10.39
N ASP A 442 -20.29 20.81 11.61
CA ASP A 442 -19.49 20.81 12.84
C ASP A 442 -18.51 19.63 12.87
N ALA A 443 -18.95 18.42 12.51
CA ALA A 443 -18.11 17.23 12.48
C ALA A 443 -17.01 17.35 11.42
N ALA A 444 -17.35 17.81 10.21
CA ALA A 444 -16.38 18.00 9.14
C ALA A 444 -15.35 19.08 9.47
N ALA A 445 -15.79 20.23 10.00
CA ALA A 445 -14.91 21.30 10.45
C ALA A 445 -13.97 20.86 11.57
N MET A 446 -14.48 20.07 12.54
CA MET A 446 -13.67 19.50 13.61
C MET A 446 -12.58 18.59 13.05
N ILE A 447 -12.91 17.64 12.16
CA ILE A 447 -11.92 16.74 11.54
C ILE A 447 -10.87 17.56 10.77
N LYS A 448 -11.30 18.49 9.91
CA LYS A 448 -10.39 19.36 9.16
C LYS A 448 -9.50 20.21 10.05
N SER A 449 -9.94 20.59 11.25
CA SER A 449 -9.12 21.35 12.19
C SER A 449 -7.92 20.56 12.72
N LYS A 450 -8.05 19.23 12.81
CA LYS A 450 -7.03 18.29 13.30
C LYS A 450 -6.21 17.64 12.19
N ASP A 451 -6.84 17.40 11.04
CA ASP A 451 -6.22 16.76 9.88
C ASP A 451 -6.42 17.62 8.63
N ARG A 452 -5.30 18.18 8.14
CA ARG A 452 -5.27 19.02 6.93
C ARG A 452 -4.84 18.26 5.68
N ASN A 453 -4.48 16.98 5.80
CA ASN A 453 -3.97 16.18 4.69
C ASN A 453 -5.07 15.38 4.00
N HIS A 454 -6.01 14.82 4.78
CA HIS A 454 -7.04 13.93 4.25
C HIS A 454 -8.31 14.66 3.79
N LEU A 455 -9.00 13.99 2.87
CA LEU A 455 -10.36 14.38 2.49
C LEU A 455 -11.33 14.02 3.63
N VAL A 456 -12.45 14.71 3.68
CA VAL A 456 -13.57 14.50 4.59
C VAL A 456 -14.85 14.44 3.76
N VAL A 457 -15.66 13.40 4.00
CA VAL A 457 -16.92 13.15 3.31
C VAL A 457 -18.00 12.67 4.24
N VAL A 458 -19.25 12.76 3.80
CA VAL A 458 -20.41 12.46 4.65
C VAL A 458 -20.64 10.97 4.82
N GLY A 459 -20.55 10.18 3.73
CA GLY A 459 -20.94 8.76 3.73
C GLY A 459 -22.40 8.53 3.31
N HIS A 460 -22.94 9.41 2.46
CA HIS A 460 -24.37 9.58 2.25
C HIS A 460 -24.91 8.82 1.02
N GLU A 461 -26.18 8.45 1.07
CA GLU A 461 -26.83 7.65 0.02
C GLU A 461 -27.35 8.48 -1.16
N GLY A 462 -27.25 9.81 -1.11
CA GLY A 462 -28.02 10.71 -1.98
C GLY A 462 -29.43 11.05 -1.46
N ARG A 463 -30.35 11.40 -2.35
CA ARG A 463 -31.74 11.78 -2.09
C ARG A 463 -32.50 10.73 -1.26
N MET A 464 -32.16 9.45 -1.36
CA MET A 464 -32.78 8.40 -0.53
C MET A 464 -32.36 8.42 0.94
N GLY A 465 -31.23 9.03 1.27
CA GLY A 465 -30.85 9.27 2.66
C GLY A 465 -31.53 10.50 3.26
N THR A 466 -31.72 11.56 2.47
CA THR A 466 -32.26 12.84 2.93
C THR A 466 -33.77 12.98 2.78
N ASP A 467 -34.41 12.18 1.92
CA ASP A 467 -35.76 12.40 1.37
C ASP A 467 -35.93 13.76 0.63
N ASP A 468 -34.84 14.52 0.45
CA ASP A 468 -34.82 15.86 -0.16
C ASP A 468 -33.47 16.11 -0.85
N LEU A 469 -33.49 16.28 -2.18
CA LEU A 469 -32.28 16.54 -2.96
C LEU A 469 -31.64 17.88 -2.60
N LYS A 470 -32.44 18.87 -2.15
CA LYS A 470 -31.92 20.17 -1.74
C LYS A 470 -31.09 20.05 -0.46
N LEU A 471 -31.57 19.31 0.54
CA LEU A 471 -30.77 19.03 1.73
C LEU A 471 -29.47 18.28 1.38
N PHE A 472 -29.51 17.34 0.44
CA PHE A 472 -28.32 16.66 -0.06
C PHE A 472 -27.32 17.64 -0.69
N GLU A 473 -27.79 18.62 -1.48
CA GLU A 473 -26.94 19.69 -2.01
C GLU A 473 -26.36 20.55 -0.88
N GLU A 474 -27.18 21.01 0.07
CA GLU A 474 -26.78 21.92 1.16
C GLU A 474 -25.69 21.33 2.07
N ILE A 475 -25.81 20.04 2.45
CA ILE A 475 -24.79 19.40 3.29
C ILE A 475 -23.47 19.18 2.55
N HIS A 476 -23.50 19.05 1.22
CA HIS A 476 -22.31 18.86 0.39
C HIS A 476 -21.74 20.17 -0.13
N ASP A 477 -22.44 21.30 -0.01
CA ASP A 477 -21.90 22.63 -0.32
C ASP A 477 -20.92 23.12 0.77
N ASP A 478 -20.94 22.52 1.97
CA ASP A 478 -20.00 22.85 3.05
C ASP A 478 -18.53 22.72 2.56
N PRO A 479 -17.68 23.75 2.79
CA PRO A 479 -16.31 23.76 2.28
C PRO A 479 -15.39 22.71 2.93
N ASN A 480 -15.79 22.12 4.06
CA ASN A 480 -15.05 21.05 4.72
C ASN A 480 -15.39 19.66 4.15
N ILE A 481 -16.43 19.54 3.31
CA ILE A 481 -16.78 18.32 2.58
C ILE A 481 -16.12 18.36 1.19
N ASP A 482 -15.22 17.42 0.93
CA ASP A 482 -14.37 17.46 -0.27
C ASP A 482 -15.00 16.84 -1.52
N TYR A 483 -15.84 15.82 -1.37
CA TYR A 483 -16.57 15.19 -2.48
C TYR A 483 -17.92 14.62 -2.03
N LEU A 484 -18.79 14.37 -3.00
CA LEU A 484 -20.13 13.84 -2.79
C LEU A 484 -20.11 12.32 -2.87
N THR A 485 -20.98 11.70 -2.08
CA THR A 485 -21.19 10.25 -2.14
C THR A 485 -22.65 9.91 -2.36
N ILE A 486 -22.89 8.80 -3.05
CA ILE A 486 -24.20 8.19 -3.25
C ILE A 486 -24.11 6.69 -3.12
N HIS A 487 -25.19 6.09 -2.62
CA HIS A 487 -25.36 4.65 -2.51
C HIS A 487 -26.56 4.22 -3.35
N ILE A 488 -26.62 2.98 -3.81
CA ILE A 488 -27.71 2.48 -4.66
C ILE A 488 -28.15 1.11 -4.19
N TRP A 489 -29.37 1.04 -3.64
CA TRP A 489 -29.93 -0.15 -2.99
C TRP A 489 -31.30 -0.58 -3.55
N PRO A 490 -31.36 -1.15 -4.77
CA PRO A 490 -32.63 -1.42 -5.44
C PRO A 490 -33.57 -2.36 -4.67
N LYS A 491 -33.04 -3.36 -3.93
CA LYS A 491 -33.83 -4.25 -3.07
C LYS A 491 -34.48 -3.45 -1.94
N ASN A 492 -33.67 -2.72 -1.19
CA ASN A 492 -34.07 -2.03 0.03
C ASN A 492 -35.04 -0.87 -0.28
N TRP A 493 -34.90 -0.24 -1.45
CA TRP A 493 -35.78 0.83 -1.90
C TRP A 493 -37.04 0.33 -2.62
N GLY A 494 -37.27 -0.99 -2.62
CA GLY A 494 -38.47 -1.60 -3.18
C GLY A 494 -38.60 -1.44 -4.70
N TRP A 495 -37.48 -1.33 -5.42
CA TRP A 495 -37.49 -1.26 -6.88
C TRP A 495 -37.80 -2.62 -7.53
N PHE A 496 -37.64 -3.70 -6.76
CA PHE A 496 -38.08 -5.06 -7.08
C PHE A 496 -38.38 -5.81 -5.76
N LYS A 497 -39.01 -6.99 -5.84
CA LYS A 497 -39.33 -7.83 -4.67
C LYS A 497 -38.76 -9.25 -4.78
N GLY A 498 -38.07 -9.71 -3.74
CA GLY A 498 -37.68 -11.12 -3.61
C GLY A 498 -36.95 -11.69 -4.83
N GLU A 499 -37.48 -12.77 -5.39
CA GLU A 499 -36.96 -13.49 -6.56
C GLU A 499 -37.32 -12.81 -7.90
N GLU A 500 -38.19 -11.78 -7.90
CA GLU A 500 -38.74 -11.12 -9.10
C GLU A 500 -37.75 -10.15 -9.77
N VAL A 501 -36.52 -10.04 -9.27
CA VAL A 501 -35.48 -9.15 -9.80
C VAL A 501 -35.31 -9.27 -11.32
N ALA A 502 -35.49 -10.46 -11.89
CA ALA A 502 -35.39 -10.69 -13.33
C ALA A 502 -36.48 -9.97 -14.14
N ALA A 503 -37.71 -9.92 -13.61
CA ALA A 503 -38.85 -9.26 -14.25
C ALA A 503 -38.70 -7.72 -14.21
N ASP A 504 -38.20 -7.20 -13.08
CA ASP A 504 -38.05 -5.76 -12.85
C ASP A 504 -36.67 -5.21 -13.29
N TYR A 505 -35.77 -6.07 -13.78
CA TYR A 505 -34.36 -5.74 -14.00
C TYR A 505 -34.15 -4.50 -14.89
N ALA A 506 -34.94 -4.37 -15.97
CA ALA A 506 -34.85 -3.21 -16.85
C ALA A 506 -35.17 -1.90 -16.11
N GLY A 507 -36.22 -1.90 -15.28
CA GLY A 507 -36.59 -0.76 -14.44
C GLY A 507 -35.57 -0.47 -13.33
N VAL A 508 -34.95 -1.52 -12.77
CA VAL A 508 -33.84 -1.36 -11.80
C VAL A 508 -32.65 -0.64 -12.44
N VAL A 509 -32.27 -1.03 -13.66
CA VAL A 509 -31.17 -0.37 -14.40
C VAL A 509 -31.51 1.07 -14.74
N GLU A 510 -32.73 1.33 -15.23
CA GLU A 510 -33.19 2.69 -15.55
C GLU A 510 -33.15 3.61 -14.32
N LYS A 511 -33.75 3.18 -13.20
CA LYS A 511 -33.76 3.94 -11.95
C LYS A 511 -32.35 4.15 -11.40
N THR A 512 -31.47 3.15 -11.51
CA THR A 512 -30.06 3.26 -11.12
C THR A 512 -29.36 4.38 -11.89
N LEU A 513 -29.46 4.37 -13.22
CA LEU A 513 -28.80 5.38 -14.05
C LEU A 513 -29.41 6.78 -13.86
N ALA A 514 -30.73 6.86 -13.73
CA ALA A 514 -31.42 8.12 -13.43
C ALA A 514 -31.00 8.71 -12.08
N TYR A 515 -30.83 7.85 -11.06
CA TYR A 515 -30.35 8.27 -9.75
C TYR A 515 -28.91 8.80 -9.82
N VAL A 516 -28.01 8.11 -10.54
CA VAL A 516 -26.64 8.62 -10.73
C VAL A 516 -26.63 9.98 -11.44
N GLU A 517 -27.45 10.15 -12.48
CA GLU A 517 -27.57 11.40 -13.23
C GLU A 517 -28.14 12.55 -12.37
N GLU A 518 -29.15 12.28 -11.54
CA GLU A 518 -29.72 13.26 -10.60
C GLU A 518 -28.64 13.86 -9.67
N HIS A 519 -27.76 13.02 -9.13
CA HIS A 519 -26.72 13.43 -8.19
C HIS A 519 -25.47 13.97 -8.90
N LEU A 520 -25.19 13.51 -10.12
CA LEU A 520 -24.15 14.08 -10.96
C LEU A 520 -24.41 15.57 -11.22
N ARG A 521 -25.66 15.97 -11.48
CA ARG A 521 -26.03 17.39 -11.64
C ARG A 521 -25.75 18.23 -10.40
N VAL A 522 -25.94 17.66 -9.21
CA VAL A 522 -25.58 18.33 -7.95
C VAL A 522 -24.06 18.48 -7.85
N ALA A 523 -23.30 17.42 -8.15
CA ALA A 523 -21.84 17.47 -8.16
C ALA A 523 -21.28 18.49 -9.19
N GLU A 524 -21.91 18.59 -10.37
CA GLU A 524 -21.62 19.59 -11.40
C GLU A 524 -21.87 21.01 -10.89
N LYS A 525 -23.04 21.24 -10.29
CA LYS A 525 -23.41 22.54 -9.70
C LYS A 525 -22.45 22.98 -8.60
N LEU A 526 -22.03 22.06 -7.73
CA LEU A 526 -21.11 22.34 -6.63
C LEU A 526 -19.64 22.36 -7.06
N GLY A 527 -19.32 21.92 -8.29
CA GLY A 527 -17.94 21.83 -8.76
C GLY A 527 -17.09 20.81 -7.99
N LYS A 528 -17.72 19.75 -7.44
CA LYS A 528 -17.07 18.74 -6.59
C LYS A 528 -17.10 17.35 -7.24
N PRO A 529 -16.18 16.43 -6.89
CA PRO A 529 -16.23 15.05 -7.35
C PRO A 529 -17.45 14.30 -6.78
N LEU A 530 -17.87 13.24 -7.46
CA LEU A 530 -18.90 12.29 -7.03
C LEU A 530 -18.34 10.87 -6.98
N VAL A 531 -18.65 10.12 -5.93
CA VAL A 531 -18.28 8.70 -5.78
C VAL A 531 -19.53 7.86 -5.50
N LEU A 532 -19.69 6.77 -6.23
CA LEU A 532 -20.71 5.75 -5.97
C LEU A 532 -20.13 4.76 -4.96
N GLU A 533 -20.13 5.10 -3.68
CA GLU A 533 -19.35 4.36 -2.69
C GLU A 533 -20.05 3.12 -2.12
N GLU A 534 -21.33 2.92 -2.45
CA GLU A 534 -22.01 1.64 -2.31
C GLU A 534 -22.99 1.39 -3.46
N PHE A 535 -22.96 0.18 -4.01
CA PHE A 535 -24.03 -0.32 -4.86
C PHE A 535 -23.96 -1.84 -4.90
N GLY A 536 -25.13 -2.47 -4.92
CA GLY A 536 -25.22 -3.93 -4.90
C GLY A 536 -26.49 -4.44 -5.57
N LEU A 537 -26.44 -5.69 -5.99
CA LEU A 537 -27.62 -6.45 -6.39
C LEU A 537 -27.45 -7.89 -5.91
N PRO A 538 -28.50 -8.55 -5.39
CA PRO A 538 -28.42 -9.95 -4.99
C PRO A 538 -28.02 -10.89 -6.12
N ARG A 539 -27.65 -12.14 -5.77
CA ARG A 539 -27.47 -13.20 -6.77
C ARG A 539 -28.80 -13.53 -7.45
N ASP A 540 -28.75 -14.20 -8.59
CA ASP A 540 -29.93 -14.55 -9.35
C ASP A 540 -30.88 -15.42 -8.49
N GLY A 541 -32.18 -15.15 -8.59
CA GLY A 541 -33.20 -15.81 -7.78
C GLY A 541 -33.11 -15.52 -6.28
N HIS A 542 -32.49 -14.39 -5.89
CA HIS A 542 -32.29 -14.03 -4.47
C HIS A 542 -31.49 -15.08 -3.69
N SER A 543 -30.63 -15.85 -4.37
CA SER A 543 -29.88 -16.91 -3.71
C SER A 543 -28.75 -16.35 -2.85
N PHE A 544 -28.50 -17.03 -1.72
CA PHE A 544 -27.33 -16.80 -0.87
C PHE A 544 -26.22 -17.83 -1.13
N ASP A 545 -26.49 -18.83 -1.97
CA ASP A 545 -25.53 -19.87 -2.31
C ASP A 545 -24.45 -19.29 -3.26
N PRO A 546 -23.16 -19.36 -2.90
CA PRO A 546 -22.04 -18.95 -3.75
C PRO A 546 -21.98 -19.68 -5.10
N ALA A 547 -22.65 -20.82 -5.27
CA ALA A 547 -22.77 -21.53 -6.54
C ALA A 547 -23.86 -20.94 -7.47
N ALA A 548 -24.79 -20.14 -6.94
CA ALA A 548 -25.83 -19.53 -7.75
C ALA A 548 -25.26 -18.47 -8.72
N PRO A 549 -25.79 -18.29 -9.93
CA PRO A 549 -25.27 -17.29 -10.86
C PRO A 549 -25.49 -15.84 -10.40
N THR A 550 -24.72 -14.92 -10.98
CA THR A 550 -24.77 -13.47 -10.72
C THR A 550 -25.07 -12.67 -11.99
N THR A 551 -25.85 -13.21 -12.93
CA THR A 551 -25.99 -12.62 -14.27
C THR A 551 -26.61 -11.23 -14.25
N LEU A 552 -27.60 -10.99 -13.40
CA LEU A 552 -28.25 -9.68 -13.27
C LEU A 552 -27.35 -8.68 -12.55
N ARG A 553 -26.64 -9.15 -11.50
CA ARG A 553 -25.63 -8.33 -10.79
C ARG A 553 -24.54 -7.88 -11.75
N ASP A 554 -24.02 -8.81 -12.55
CA ASP A 554 -22.97 -8.55 -13.54
C ASP A 554 -23.42 -7.51 -14.56
N GLY A 555 -24.66 -7.62 -15.05
CA GLY A 555 -25.24 -6.63 -15.95
C GLY A 555 -25.34 -5.24 -15.32
N LEU A 556 -25.79 -5.14 -14.05
CA LEU A 556 -25.89 -3.86 -13.34
C LEU A 556 -24.51 -3.25 -13.10
N TYR A 557 -23.55 -4.06 -12.65
CA TYR A 557 -22.16 -3.64 -12.42
C TYR A 557 -21.54 -3.11 -13.72
N ALA A 558 -21.77 -3.77 -14.85
CA ALA A 558 -21.30 -3.28 -16.15
C ALA A 558 -21.87 -1.90 -16.50
N LYS A 559 -23.14 -1.62 -16.18
CA LYS A 559 -23.75 -0.30 -16.41
C LYS A 559 -23.19 0.79 -15.51
N VAL A 560 -23.01 0.50 -14.22
CA VAL A 560 -22.40 1.44 -13.27
C VAL A 560 -20.95 1.75 -13.64
N PHE A 561 -20.15 0.72 -13.98
CA PHE A 561 -18.76 0.92 -14.39
C PHE A 561 -18.62 1.58 -15.77
N ASP A 562 -19.59 1.42 -16.68
CA ASP A 562 -19.63 2.18 -17.92
C ASP A 562 -19.76 3.69 -17.66
N VAL A 563 -20.61 4.10 -16.70
CA VAL A 563 -20.67 5.52 -16.28
C VAL A 563 -19.31 6.01 -15.81
N LEU A 564 -18.66 5.26 -14.91
CA LEU A 564 -17.35 5.63 -14.38
C LEU A 564 -16.27 5.74 -15.47
N THR A 565 -16.21 4.79 -16.40
CA THR A 565 -15.21 4.81 -17.48
C THR A 565 -15.45 5.93 -18.49
N ARG A 566 -16.71 6.24 -18.83
CA ARG A 566 -17.06 7.41 -19.67
C ARG A 566 -16.69 8.72 -18.98
N GLN A 567 -16.97 8.84 -17.69
CA GLN A 567 -16.62 10.02 -16.89
C GLN A 567 -15.09 10.19 -16.80
N ALA A 568 -14.34 9.11 -16.58
CA ALA A 568 -12.88 9.13 -16.60
C ALA A 568 -12.30 9.56 -17.96
N ALA A 569 -12.88 9.06 -19.06
CA ALA A 569 -12.49 9.44 -20.41
C ALA A 569 -12.76 10.93 -20.68
N ALA A 570 -13.92 11.44 -20.26
CA ALA A 570 -14.30 12.84 -20.40
C ALA A 570 -13.57 13.79 -19.43
N GLY A 571 -13.00 13.28 -18.33
CA GLY A 571 -12.49 14.14 -17.27
C GLY A 571 -13.62 14.72 -16.39
N GLY A 572 -14.75 14.02 -16.28
CA GLY A 572 -15.95 14.46 -15.55
C GLY A 572 -15.93 14.09 -14.06
N HIS A 573 -17.04 14.38 -13.36
CA HIS A 573 -17.12 14.44 -11.90
C HIS A 573 -17.15 13.07 -11.21
N VAL A 574 -17.61 12.01 -11.87
CA VAL A 574 -17.69 10.67 -11.25
C VAL A 574 -16.29 10.08 -11.14
N ALA A 575 -15.73 10.10 -9.93
CA ALA A 575 -14.33 9.80 -9.67
C ALA A 575 -14.09 8.38 -9.14
N GLY A 576 -15.11 7.70 -8.64
CA GLY A 576 -14.95 6.33 -8.14
C GLY A 576 -16.26 5.58 -7.98
N ALA A 577 -16.13 4.26 -7.87
CA ALA A 577 -17.23 3.38 -7.52
C ALA A 577 -16.75 2.21 -6.65
N ASN A 578 -17.36 2.03 -5.48
CA ASN A 578 -17.09 0.92 -4.57
C ASN A 578 -18.30 0.00 -4.57
N PHE A 579 -18.11 -1.22 -5.09
CA PHE A 579 -19.18 -2.20 -5.04
C PHE A 579 -19.37 -2.68 -3.60
N TRP A 580 -20.62 -2.91 -3.21
CA TRP A 580 -20.95 -3.60 -1.97
C TRP A 580 -21.31 -5.05 -2.28
N ALA A 581 -20.57 -6.03 -1.75
CA ALA A 581 -19.32 -5.90 -1.00
C ALA A 581 -18.37 -7.05 -1.31
N PHE A 582 -17.08 -6.91 -1.00
CA PHE A 582 -16.14 -8.00 -1.19
C PHE A 582 -16.32 -9.06 -0.10
N GLY A 583 -16.62 -10.31 -0.47
CA GLY A 583 -16.80 -11.42 0.47
C GLY A 583 -15.55 -12.29 0.68
N GLY A 584 -14.54 -12.11 -0.17
CA GLY A 584 -13.28 -12.86 -0.07
C GLY A 584 -13.45 -14.37 -0.24
N GLY A 585 -12.59 -15.11 0.47
CA GLY A 585 -12.56 -16.57 0.45
C GLY A 585 -13.50 -17.24 1.46
N ALA A 586 -14.13 -16.46 2.35
CA ALA A 586 -15.12 -16.97 3.29
C ALA A 586 -16.40 -17.39 2.56
N ARG A 587 -17.19 -18.28 3.17
CA ARG A 587 -18.42 -18.80 2.59
C ARG A 587 -19.54 -18.85 3.64
N PRO A 588 -20.80 -18.64 3.25
CA PRO A 588 -21.94 -18.78 4.15
C PRO A 588 -21.98 -20.19 4.76
N VAL A 589 -22.36 -20.27 6.03
CA VAL A 589 -22.51 -21.54 6.73
C VAL A 589 -23.80 -22.21 6.26
N LYS A 590 -23.71 -23.45 5.76
CA LYS A 590 -24.87 -24.17 5.21
C LYS A 590 -25.97 -24.30 6.27
N GLY A 591 -27.19 -23.91 5.91
CA GLY A 591 -28.36 -23.94 6.80
C GLY A 591 -28.43 -22.77 7.79
N GLN A 592 -27.56 -21.78 7.64
CA GLN A 592 -27.53 -20.59 8.48
C GLN A 592 -27.58 -19.32 7.63
N THR A 593 -28.68 -18.58 7.75
CA THR A 593 -28.94 -17.39 6.94
C THR A 593 -28.13 -16.17 7.40
N PHE A 594 -28.03 -15.94 8.71
CA PHE A 594 -27.38 -14.76 9.28
C PHE A 594 -26.06 -15.13 9.95
N TRP A 595 -25.13 -14.17 9.99
CA TRP A 595 -23.85 -14.33 10.69
C TRP A 595 -24.06 -14.59 12.19
N LYS A 596 -23.20 -15.42 12.79
CA LYS A 596 -23.10 -15.61 14.23
C LYS A 596 -21.68 -15.34 14.71
N GLU A 597 -21.57 -15.00 15.98
CA GLU A 597 -20.29 -14.76 16.62
C GLU A 597 -19.35 -15.96 16.48
N GLY A 598 -18.17 -15.70 15.92
CA GLY A 598 -17.15 -16.72 15.61
C GLY A 598 -17.14 -17.19 14.15
N ASP A 599 -18.16 -16.87 13.36
CA ASP A 599 -18.15 -17.15 11.93
C ASP A 599 -17.16 -16.23 11.20
N ASP A 600 -16.62 -16.73 10.09
CA ASP A 600 -15.78 -15.92 9.21
C ASP A 600 -16.59 -14.73 8.66
N TYR A 601 -16.03 -13.53 8.77
CA TYR A 601 -16.64 -12.34 8.18
C TYR A 601 -16.73 -12.45 6.65
N THR A 602 -17.85 -12.00 6.08
CA THR A 602 -18.05 -11.81 4.64
C THR A 602 -18.38 -10.35 4.37
N GLY A 603 -18.70 -10.01 3.10
CA GLY A 603 -19.09 -8.66 2.74
C GLY A 603 -20.45 -8.25 3.32
N ASP A 604 -21.30 -9.23 3.64
CA ASP A 604 -22.63 -9.01 4.20
C ASP A 604 -22.53 -8.88 5.74
N PRO A 605 -22.80 -7.71 6.33
CA PRO A 605 -22.78 -7.51 7.78
C PRO A 605 -23.88 -8.32 8.51
N PRO A 606 -23.81 -8.44 9.85
CA PRO A 606 -24.69 -9.34 10.60
C PRO A 606 -26.20 -9.11 10.52
N MET A 607 -26.64 -7.93 10.07
CA MET A 607 -28.07 -7.68 9.84
C MET A 607 -28.59 -8.21 8.51
N GLU A 608 -27.70 -8.66 7.62
CA GLU A 608 -28.03 -9.16 6.29
C GLU A 608 -27.74 -10.67 6.14
N GLU A 609 -28.45 -11.28 5.19
CA GLU A 609 -28.24 -12.68 4.84
C GLU A 609 -26.83 -12.88 4.25
N GLN A 610 -26.10 -13.88 4.75
CA GLN A 610 -24.72 -14.14 4.35
C GLN A 610 -24.68 -14.73 2.94
N GLY A 611 -24.14 -13.96 1.98
CA GLY A 611 -24.18 -14.28 0.55
C GLY A 611 -25.14 -13.40 -0.26
N LEU A 612 -25.88 -12.48 0.38
CA LEU A 612 -26.83 -11.57 -0.27
C LEU A 612 -26.12 -10.72 -1.33
N ASN A 613 -25.21 -9.84 -0.92
CA ASN A 613 -24.49 -8.91 -1.78
C ASN A 613 -22.98 -9.21 -1.88
N SER A 614 -22.46 -10.15 -1.09
CA SER A 614 -21.06 -10.59 -1.19
C SER A 614 -20.68 -11.00 -2.61
N VAL A 615 -19.59 -10.41 -3.10
CA VAL A 615 -18.83 -10.84 -4.28
C VAL A 615 -17.68 -11.71 -3.79
N PHE A 616 -17.81 -13.03 -3.98
CA PHE A 616 -16.80 -13.98 -3.56
C PHE A 616 -15.64 -14.05 -4.54
N ASP A 617 -14.47 -14.51 -4.10
CA ASP A 617 -13.32 -14.75 -4.98
C ASP A 617 -13.60 -15.76 -6.12
N SER A 618 -14.62 -16.61 -5.96
CA SER A 618 -15.10 -17.54 -6.99
C SER A 618 -16.08 -16.95 -8.02
N ASP A 619 -16.54 -15.71 -7.86
CA ASP A 619 -17.50 -15.06 -8.78
C ASP A 619 -16.79 -14.54 -10.04
N LEU A 620 -16.29 -15.47 -10.85
CA LEU A 620 -15.37 -15.18 -11.96
C LEU A 620 -15.93 -14.20 -12.99
N SER A 621 -17.23 -14.24 -13.25
CA SER A 621 -17.89 -13.35 -14.21
C SER A 621 -17.96 -11.91 -13.69
N THR A 622 -18.29 -11.71 -12.41
CA THR A 622 -18.25 -10.40 -11.74
C THR A 622 -16.82 -9.85 -11.71
N TRP A 623 -15.83 -10.68 -11.35
CA TRP A 623 -14.42 -10.26 -11.34
C TRP A 623 -13.88 -9.91 -12.72
N LYS A 624 -14.36 -10.55 -13.78
CA LYS A 624 -14.01 -10.19 -15.16
C LYS A 624 -14.37 -8.74 -15.46
N ILE A 625 -15.58 -8.31 -15.05
CA ILE A 625 -16.08 -6.94 -15.23
C ILE A 625 -15.25 -5.94 -14.41
N ILE A 626 -15.07 -6.20 -13.11
CA ILE A 626 -14.28 -5.35 -12.20
C ILE A 626 -12.86 -5.16 -12.75
N LYS A 627 -12.22 -6.25 -13.18
CA LYS A 627 -10.85 -6.25 -13.71
C LYS A 627 -10.75 -5.53 -15.04
N SER A 628 -11.72 -5.67 -15.95
CA SER A 628 -11.72 -4.91 -17.20
C SER A 628 -11.83 -3.41 -16.94
N THR A 629 -12.73 -3.00 -16.05
CA THR A 629 -12.91 -1.60 -15.66
C THR A 629 -11.62 -1.02 -15.09
N GLY A 630 -10.98 -1.72 -14.14
CA GLY A 630 -9.71 -1.28 -13.55
C GLY A 630 -8.61 -1.06 -14.60
N LYS A 631 -8.53 -1.93 -15.61
CA LYS A 631 -7.59 -1.78 -16.74
C LYS A 631 -7.92 -0.57 -17.62
N ASP A 632 -9.20 -0.31 -17.88
CA ASP A 632 -9.62 0.82 -18.73
C ASP A 632 -9.40 2.18 -18.05
N LEU A 633 -9.57 2.25 -16.73
CA LEU A 633 -9.17 3.42 -15.94
C LEU A 633 -7.65 3.61 -15.95
N GLU A 634 -6.86 2.54 -15.86
CA GLU A 634 -5.39 2.64 -15.94
C GLU A 634 -4.94 3.16 -17.31
N LYS A 635 -5.56 2.70 -18.41
CA LYS A 635 -5.27 3.20 -19.77
C LYS A 635 -5.61 4.68 -19.90
N SER A 636 -6.76 5.10 -19.39
CA SER A 636 -7.21 6.50 -19.44
C SER A 636 -6.24 7.44 -18.72
N ARG A 637 -5.64 6.99 -17.60
CA ARG A 637 -4.58 7.72 -16.87
C ARG A 637 -3.26 7.86 -17.64
N LYS A 638 -2.95 6.94 -18.56
CA LYS A 638 -1.71 6.99 -19.38
C LYS A 638 -1.82 7.89 -20.61
N ARG A 639 -3.04 8.21 -21.07
CA ARG A 639 -3.26 9.08 -22.25
C ARG A 639 -3.26 10.58 -21.92
N LYS A 640 -3.50 10.95 -20.66
CA LYS A 640 -3.66 12.34 -20.19
C LYS A 640 -2.45 12.91 -19.44
N GLY A 641 -1.29 12.25 -19.47
CA GLY A 641 -0.05 12.75 -18.86
C GLY A 641 1.16 12.25 -19.62
#